data_AF-A0A8H5HYU1-F1
#
_entry.id   AF-A0A8H5HYU1-F1
#
_cell.length_a   1.000
_cell.length_b   1.000
_cell.length_c   1.000
_cell.angle_alpha   90.00
_cell.angle_beta   90.00
_cell.angle_gamma   90.00
#
_symmetry.space_group_name_H-M   'P 1'
#
loop_
_entity.id
_entity.type
_entity.pdbx_description
1 polymer ?
#
loop_
_entity_poly.entity_id
_entity_poly.type
_entity_poly.pdbx_seq_one_letter_code
_entity_poly.pdbx_strand_id
1 'polypeptide(L)'
;MPPLAIDINQTLLIGHEDYSHLNTNGSQIKVLVIDESNLTLGAVKAFRESDKPLGISAGLDPKDKSILALAICGGLESNKNRHRCLIIEFPTLLGRKPTGGGGSRSHTFHEPETTIVRTMIESILTRPQIGFYAFDLAPLALALYRDLGIRLAMGVDIQSACPDANRLPREVVADLIGRSNTQISLAAPDTFADIFEDRTYTRRGDSRSVTSHRNVIVQQAWISQFVSGFENAEQQFSTVPKIDTTDEKFSSRKLDIMAKWAADTLRLHYLKPLEMEHDAVINSAGSIEAKSQVYKNKLRTNQRIEVKFQTGHGGSFTLDGHTGWAKGRQVPLDLSHKFSSGSNFQAYGKVTSRGRDGPTAAEAKKEGLILKVLQGKVDTLFNNPWVTNFWDPPNGCMIWPKQGPKSRPRSLSVSETPKRPLNASQLSAIQKMLSLDEQDHIVLIRGPPGSGKTSVISRFVEIATASNQFPGIWLIAQSNVAVKNIAEKLASIDFMDWRLLISNDFHYDWHEHLYTNNIQEKLILSDEFKTLPLSRYNGCHVILCTLSMLSNKFISKFLRTCPIHTLVIDEASQIEIGEYLPVFALASSTLQKMCLIGDDKQLPPHGQEDLKDLKSVFELEHFSNQHLHLLDTQYRMPPQMGDFISEAIYSGLLKSNAHHPITEATIACRLVDIPGTEEMEGNSFINSNEALAVVKLADYLQKAGKKYRIVTPYDSQRNYIEIF
;
A
#
# COMPACT_ATOMS: atom_id res chain seq x y z
N MET A 1 7.64 -36.53 33.69
CA MET A 1 7.17 -35.21 34.19
C MET A 1 5.78 -34.98 33.61
N PRO A 2 4.81 -34.47 34.38
CA PRO A 2 3.58 -33.98 33.76
C PRO A 2 3.97 -32.83 32.82
N PRO A 3 3.41 -32.78 31.61
CA PRO A 3 3.71 -31.71 30.69
C PRO A 3 3.18 -30.39 31.27
N LEU A 4 4.07 -29.42 31.45
CA LEU A 4 3.70 -28.08 31.88
C LEU A 4 2.78 -27.47 30.84
N ALA A 5 1.64 -26.93 31.25
CA ALA A 5 0.85 -26.08 30.37
C ALA A 5 1.61 -24.75 30.14
N ILE A 6 1.90 -24.41 28.88
CA ILE A 6 2.60 -23.20 28.45
C ILE A 6 1.58 -22.22 27.88
N ASP A 7 1.27 -21.13 28.58
CA ASP A 7 0.51 -20.03 27.97
C ASP A 7 1.48 -19.05 27.33
N ILE A 8 1.59 -19.03 26.00
CA ILE A 8 2.54 -18.18 25.27
C ILE A 8 2.35 -16.70 25.67
N ASN A 9 1.14 -16.25 25.98
CA ASN A 9 0.89 -14.85 26.34
C ASN A 9 1.42 -14.52 27.74
N GLN A 10 1.03 -15.29 28.76
CA GLN A 10 1.56 -15.09 30.13
C GLN A 10 3.08 -15.32 30.19
N THR A 11 3.57 -16.24 29.38
CA THR A 11 4.99 -16.60 29.27
C THR A 11 5.82 -15.44 28.66
N LEU A 12 5.25 -14.58 27.83
CA LEU A 12 5.97 -13.47 27.19
C LEU A 12 5.93 -12.15 27.96
N LEU A 13 4.99 -11.99 28.90
CA LEU A 13 4.62 -10.68 29.47
C LEU A 13 5.12 -10.42 30.90
N ILE A 14 5.70 -11.42 31.59
CA ILE A 14 6.20 -11.21 32.95
C ILE A 14 7.68 -10.77 32.88
N GLY A 15 7.89 -9.46 32.81
CA GLY A 15 9.21 -8.83 32.91
C GLY A 15 9.05 -7.41 33.45
N HIS A 16 9.03 -7.29 34.77
CA HIS A 16 9.14 -5.99 35.46
C HIS A 16 10.46 -5.34 35.11
N GLU A 17 10.42 -4.15 34.49
CA GLU A 17 11.35 -3.00 34.51
C GLU A 17 12.88 -3.22 34.34
N ASP A 18 13.39 -4.45 34.45
CA ASP A 18 14.79 -4.82 34.54
C ASP A 18 15.13 -5.82 33.43
N TYR A 19 15.64 -5.27 32.33
CA TYR A 19 15.84 -5.91 31.02
C TYR A 19 16.89 -7.02 30.99
N SER A 20 17.48 -7.40 32.11
CA SER A 20 18.48 -8.48 32.16
C SER A 20 17.84 -9.87 31.91
N HIS A 21 16.52 -9.98 32.11
CA HIS A 21 15.78 -11.22 31.93
C HIS A 21 14.29 -10.99 31.61
N LEU A 22 13.71 -11.83 30.74
CA LEU A 22 12.26 -11.97 30.55
C LEU A 22 11.81 -13.30 31.16
N ASN A 23 10.74 -13.30 31.96
CA ASN A 23 10.29 -14.48 32.68
C ASN A 23 9.21 -15.24 31.91
N THR A 24 9.55 -16.46 31.50
CA THR A 24 8.71 -17.38 30.74
C THR A 24 8.37 -18.59 31.62
N ASN A 25 7.24 -18.57 32.33
CA ASN A 25 6.70 -19.68 33.16
C ASN A 25 7.77 -20.52 33.92
N GLY A 26 8.73 -19.85 34.59
CA GLY A 26 9.81 -20.48 35.38
C GLY A 26 11.17 -20.61 34.68
N SER A 27 11.26 -20.30 33.39
CA SER A 27 12.52 -20.16 32.64
C SER A 27 12.81 -18.67 32.39
N GLN A 28 14.05 -18.22 32.55
CA GLN A 28 14.44 -16.83 32.27
C GLN A 28 15.11 -16.76 30.88
N ILE A 29 14.55 -15.98 29.95
CA ILE A 29 15.26 -15.56 28.73
C ILE A 29 16.28 -14.50 29.17
N LYS A 30 17.57 -14.79 29.06
CA LYS A 30 18.62 -13.80 29.30
C LYS A 30 18.77 -12.91 28.07
N VAL A 31 18.54 -11.61 28.25
CA VAL A 31 18.67 -10.63 27.18
C VAL A 31 19.99 -9.88 27.35
N LEU A 32 20.80 -9.88 26.29
CA LEU A 32 22.03 -9.11 26.20
C LEU A 32 21.85 -8.05 25.12
N VAL A 33 22.07 -6.79 25.47
CA VAL A 33 21.94 -5.65 24.55
C VAL A 33 23.33 -5.09 24.30
N ILE A 34 23.72 -5.01 23.03
CA ILE A 34 25.05 -4.54 22.61
C ILE A 34 24.89 -3.55 21.46
N ASP A 35 25.54 -2.39 21.57
CA ASP A 35 25.71 -1.48 20.43
C ASP A 35 26.70 -2.08 19.42
N GLU A 36 26.48 -1.94 18.11
CA GLU A 36 27.34 -2.56 17.08
C GLU A 36 28.83 -2.29 17.30
N SER A 37 29.18 -1.08 17.76
CA SER A 37 30.57 -0.67 18.01
C SER A 37 31.26 -1.49 19.10
N ASN A 38 30.48 -2.12 19.99
CA ASN A 38 30.95 -2.94 21.09
C ASN A 38 30.77 -4.45 20.82
N LEU A 39 30.37 -4.84 19.61
CA LEU A 39 30.13 -6.23 19.28
C LEU A 39 31.46 -6.98 19.17
N THR A 40 31.62 -8.00 20.00
CA THR A 40 32.82 -8.85 20.01
C THR A 40 32.54 -10.24 19.43
N LEU A 41 33.58 -10.89 18.91
CA LEU A 41 33.51 -12.25 18.40
C LEU A 41 33.00 -13.25 19.47
N GLY A 42 33.34 -13.00 20.74
CA GLY A 42 32.85 -13.79 21.87
C GLY A 42 31.34 -13.65 22.12
N ALA A 43 30.76 -12.47 21.89
CA ALA A 43 29.33 -12.23 22.05
C ALA A 43 28.49 -12.97 21.00
N VAL A 44 29.00 -13.08 19.77
CA VAL A 44 28.31 -13.76 18.66
C VAL A 44 28.63 -15.27 18.58
N LYS A 45 29.73 -15.72 19.18
CA LYS A 45 30.22 -17.11 19.11
C LYS A 45 29.14 -18.14 19.43
N ALA A 46 28.40 -17.93 20.52
CA ALA A 46 27.36 -18.85 20.97
C ALA A 46 26.22 -19.01 19.96
N PHE A 47 25.91 -17.96 19.19
CA PHE A 47 24.87 -17.99 18.15
C PHE A 47 25.42 -18.53 16.82
N ARG A 48 26.68 -18.24 16.51
CA ARG A 48 27.35 -18.73 15.30
C ARG A 48 27.59 -20.24 15.33
N GLU A 49 28.05 -20.75 16.46
CA GLU A 49 28.45 -22.15 16.65
C GLU A 49 27.32 -23.04 17.16
N SER A 50 26.12 -22.48 17.39
CA SER A 50 24.98 -23.26 17.87
C SER A 50 24.64 -24.39 16.89
N ASP A 51 24.20 -25.51 17.43
CA ASP A 51 23.59 -26.64 16.72
C ASP A 51 22.05 -26.60 16.81
N LYS A 52 21.48 -25.45 17.20
CA LYS A 52 20.04 -25.23 17.30
C LYS A 52 19.56 -24.14 16.33
N PRO A 53 18.27 -24.21 15.94
CA PRO A 53 17.59 -23.12 15.27
C PRO A 53 17.74 -21.79 15.99
N LEU A 54 17.85 -20.71 15.22
CA LEU A 54 17.74 -19.35 15.73
C LEU A 54 16.43 -18.73 15.30
N GLY A 55 15.85 -17.92 16.16
CA GLY A 55 14.78 -17.01 15.80
C GLY A 55 15.31 -15.59 15.71
N ILE A 56 14.86 -14.83 14.71
CA ILE A 56 15.28 -13.44 14.53
C ILE A 56 14.09 -12.50 14.38
N SER A 57 14.28 -11.25 14.79
CA SER A 57 13.37 -10.13 14.52
C SER A 57 14.15 -8.81 14.49
N ALA A 58 13.63 -7.79 13.82
CA ALA A 58 14.22 -6.46 13.79
C ALA A 58 13.29 -5.39 14.38
N GLY A 59 13.92 -4.44 15.07
CA GLY A 59 13.32 -3.19 15.51
C GLY A 59 13.57 -2.08 14.51
N LEU A 60 12.54 -1.30 14.21
CA LEU A 60 12.55 -0.27 13.17
C LEU A 60 12.62 1.14 13.74
N ASP A 61 13.23 2.06 13.01
CA ASP A 61 13.22 3.49 13.33
C ASP A 61 11.80 4.05 13.24
N PRO A 62 11.28 4.72 14.29
CA PRO A 62 9.98 5.37 14.24
C PRO A 62 9.83 6.37 13.09
N LYS A 63 10.91 6.99 12.60
CA LYS A 63 10.89 8.03 11.58
C LYS A 63 10.90 7.47 10.16
N ASP A 64 11.90 6.66 9.82
CA ASP A 64 12.13 6.23 8.43
C ASP A 64 11.96 4.72 8.19
N LYS A 65 11.66 3.95 9.25
CA LYS A 65 11.47 2.49 9.18
C LYS A 65 12.70 1.72 8.70
N SER A 66 13.90 2.28 8.89
CA SER A 66 15.15 1.53 8.78
C SER A 66 15.40 0.66 10.02
N ILE A 67 16.26 -0.35 9.90
CA ILE A 67 16.62 -1.21 11.03
C ILE A 67 17.44 -0.41 12.05
N LEU A 68 16.96 -0.38 13.29
CA LEU A 68 17.68 0.15 14.46
C LEU A 68 18.19 -0.93 15.39
N ALA A 69 17.57 -2.10 15.38
CA ALA A 69 17.99 -3.23 16.20
C ALA A 69 17.71 -4.57 15.53
N LEU A 70 18.55 -5.56 15.79
CA LEU A 70 18.35 -6.95 15.41
C LEU A 70 18.37 -7.82 16.67
N ALA A 71 17.27 -8.50 16.95
CA ALA A 71 17.16 -9.51 18.01
C ALA A 71 17.44 -10.90 17.42
N ILE A 72 18.34 -11.64 18.06
CA ILE A 72 18.71 -13.02 17.72
C ILE A 72 18.52 -13.88 18.97
N CYS A 73 17.60 -14.82 18.92
CA CYS A 73 17.30 -15.73 20.01
C CYS A 73 17.76 -17.15 19.69
N GLY A 74 18.47 -17.78 20.63
CA GLY A 74 18.95 -19.16 20.56
C GLY A 74 18.27 -20.08 21.57
N GLY A 75 18.27 -21.38 21.25
CA GLY A 75 17.71 -22.43 22.10
C GLY A 75 18.50 -22.71 23.39
N LEU A 76 17.90 -23.51 24.28
CA LEU A 76 18.41 -23.88 25.61
C LEU A 76 19.88 -24.35 25.60
N GLU A 77 20.72 -23.75 26.45
CA GLU A 77 22.02 -24.33 26.80
C GLU A 77 21.85 -25.51 27.76
N SER A 78 22.53 -26.61 27.44
CA SER A 78 22.47 -27.92 28.12
C SER A 78 22.73 -27.89 29.63
N ASN A 79 23.37 -26.84 30.16
CA ASN A 79 23.75 -26.75 31.58
C ASN A 79 22.97 -25.73 32.42
N LYS A 80 22.03 -24.93 31.85
CA LYS A 80 21.38 -23.84 32.61
C LYS A 80 19.87 -23.66 32.42
N ASN A 81 19.19 -24.45 31.57
CA ASN A 81 17.74 -24.33 31.28
C ASN A 81 17.28 -22.87 31.03
N ARG A 82 18.07 -22.09 30.26
CA ARG A 82 17.75 -20.68 29.94
C ARG A 82 17.97 -20.40 28.46
N HIS A 83 17.04 -19.68 27.85
CA HIS A 83 17.19 -19.12 26.50
C HIS A 83 18.10 -17.89 26.57
N ARG A 84 18.80 -17.60 25.47
CA ARG A 84 19.60 -16.38 25.32
C ARG A 84 19.09 -15.59 24.12
N CYS A 85 18.90 -14.30 24.31
CA CYS A 85 18.60 -13.36 23.23
C CYS A 85 19.66 -12.27 23.21
N LEU A 86 20.23 -12.02 22.03
CA LEU A 86 21.14 -10.92 21.77
C LEU A 86 20.39 -9.86 20.96
N ILE A 87 20.32 -8.64 21.48
CA ILE A 87 19.93 -7.45 20.73
C ILE A 87 21.19 -6.73 20.31
N ILE A 88 21.34 -6.53 19.01
CA ILE A 88 22.36 -5.67 18.42
C ILE A 88 21.69 -4.36 18.03
N GLU A 89 22.08 -3.26 18.65
CA GLU A 89 21.62 -1.90 18.31
C GLU A 89 22.57 -1.28 17.28
N PHE A 90 22.03 -0.78 16.17
CA PHE A 90 22.79 -0.13 15.10
C PHE A 90 22.67 1.38 15.23
N PRO A 91 23.73 2.20 15.04
CA PRO A 91 23.71 3.65 15.19
C PRO A 91 22.78 4.36 14.18
N THR A 92 22.24 5.52 14.57
CA THR A 92 21.10 6.19 13.88
C THR A 92 21.54 6.95 12.64
N LEU A 93 22.83 7.28 12.51
CA LEU A 93 23.34 8.25 11.53
C LEU A 93 24.67 7.87 10.87
N LEU A 94 25.29 6.73 11.22
CA LEU A 94 26.59 6.33 10.68
C LEU A 94 26.43 5.03 9.89
N GLY A 95 26.58 5.09 8.56
CA GLY A 95 26.78 3.91 7.71
C GLY A 95 25.55 3.29 7.05
N ARG A 96 24.45 4.04 6.86
CA ARG A 96 23.34 3.58 5.99
C ARG A 96 23.75 3.73 4.52
N LYS A 97 23.44 2.73 3.69
CA LYS A 97 23.60 2.81 2.24
C LYS A 97 22.81 4.05 1.77
N PRO A 98 23.42 5.04 1.09
CA PRO A 98 22.66 6.18 0.60
C PRO A 98 21.59 5.65 -0.35
N THR A 99 20.36 6.10 -0.15
CA THR A 99 19.26 5.84 -1.07
C THR A 99 19.63 6.48 -2.41
N GLY A 100 20.14 5.66 -3.32
CA GLY A 100 20.65 6.11 -4.61
C GLY A 100 19.54 6.68 -5.49
N GLY A 101 19.56 8.00 -5.65
CA GLY A 101 19.19 8.63 -6.91
C GLY A 101 20.21 8.26 -7.99
N GLY A 102 19.74 8.12 -9.23
CA GLY A 102 20.53 7.71 -10.38
C GLY A 102 21.85 8.49 -10.50
N GLY A 103 22.95 7.75 -10.52
CA GLY A 103 24.27 8.31 -10.64
C GLY A 103 25.32 7.24 -10.37
N SER A 104 25.99 6.79 -11.43
CA SER A 104 27.14 5.89 -11.36
C SER A 104 28.28 6.58 -10.59
N ARG A 105 28.31 6.40 -9.26
CA ARG A 105 29.49 6.56 -8.42
C ARG A 105 29.43 5.53 -7.29
N SER A 106 30.32 4.53 -7.35
CA SER A 106 30.57 3.64 -6.23
C SER A 106 31.20 4.43 -5.09
N HIS A 107 30.39 4.86 -4.12
CA HIS A 107 30.92 5.33 -2.84
C HIS A 107 30.93 4.15 -1.87
N THR A 108 32.09 3.54 -1.76
CA THR A 108 32.45 2.56 -0.72
C THR A 108 32.37 3.22 0.65
N PHE A 109 31.34 2.87 1.43
CA PHE A 109 31.32 3.09 2.87
C PHE A 109 32.21 2.02 3.51
N HIS A 110 33.48 2.34 3.73
CA HIS A 110 34.39 1.46 4.44
C HIS A 110 35.12 2.26 5.52
N GLU A 111 34.48 2.46 6.66
CA GLU A 111 35.26 2.29 7.90
C GLU A 111 35.52 0.77 8.02
N PRO A 112 36.79 0.33 8.04
CA PRO A 112 37.14 -1.08 8.08
C PRO A 112 36.48 -1.81 9.27
N GLU A 113 36.31 -1.12 10.39
CA GLU A 113 35.75 -1.67 11.63
C GLU A 113 34.25 -2.02 11.50
N THR A 114 33.42 -1.13 10.93
CA THR A 114 32.00 -1.41 10.65
C THR A 114 31.83 -2.59 9.69
N THR A 115 32.73 -2.72 8.72
CA THR A 115 32.71 -3.83 7.76
C THR A 115 32.97 -5.16 8.48
N ILE A 116 33.97 -5.20 9.37
CA ILE A 116 34.29 -6.38 10.17
C ILE A 116 33.12 -6.80 11.07
N VAL A 117 32.50 -5.85 11.78
CA VAL A 117 31.35 -6.12 12.67
C VAL A 117 30.17 -6.69 11.89
N ARG A 118 29.83 -6.11 10.73
CA ARG A 118 28.73 -6.59 9.90
C ARG A 118 29.00 -7.98 9.33
N THR A 119 30.25 -8.29 8.98
CA THR A 119 30.66 -9.66 8.62
C THR A 119 30.48 -10.64 9.79
N MET A 120 30.68 -10.22 11.04
CA MET A 120 30.39 -11.08 12.20
C MET A 120 28.90 -11.43 12.30
N ILE A 121 28.01 -10.45 12.08
CA ILE A 121 26.56 -10.66 12.10
C ILE A 121 26.14 -11.55 10.92
N GLU A 122 26.62 -11.25 9.72
CA GLU A 122 26.37 -12.05 8.52
C GLU A 122 26.81 -13.50 8.74
N SER A 123 27.94 -13.75 9.41
CA SER A 123 28.39 -15.12 9.72
C SER A 123 27.43 -15.92 10.61
N ILE A 124 26.56 -15.25 11.38
CA ILE A 124 25.46 -15.89 12.12
C ILE A 124 24.29 -16.20 11.17
N LEU A 125 23.98 -15.27 10.26
CA LEU A 125 22.85 -15.36 9.33
C LEU A 125 23.14 -16.17 8.06
N THR A 126 24.38 -16.64 7.86
CA THR A 126 24.76 -17.51 6.73
C THR A 126 25.25 -18.88 7.18
N ARG A 127 24.79 -19.35 8.35
CA ARG A 127 25.17 -20.65 8.90
C ARG A 127 24.72 -21.81 7.98
N PRO A 128 25.61 -22.74 7.63
CA PRO A 128 25.37 -23.69 6.52
C PRO A 128 24.47 -24.89 6.84
N GLN A 129 24.10 -25.13 8.11
CA GLN A 129 23.42 -26.39 8.49
C GLN A 129 22.06 -26.19 9.16
N ILE A 130 21.83 -25.04 9.79
CA ILE A 130 20.62 -24.81 10.57
C ILE A 130 20.11 -23.43 10.23
N GLY A 131 19.00 -23.41 9.52
CA GLY A 131 18.32 -22.17 9.15
C GLY A 131 17.89 -21.39 10.39
N PHE A 132 17.66 -20.10 10.20
CA PHE A 132 16.97 -19.28 11.17
C PHE A 132 15.53 -19.05 10.72
N TYR A 133 14.69 -18.67 11.68
CA TYR A 133 13.25 -18.56 11.54
C TYR A 133 12.84 -17.14 11.86
N ALA A 134 11.93 -16.59 11.05
CA ALA A 134 11.36 -15.28 11.31
C ALA A 134 9.94 -15.17 10.75
N PHE A 135 9.14 -14.33 11.39
CA PHE A 135 7.92 -13.80 10.78
C PHE A 135 8.28 -12.70 9.78
N ASP A 136 7.58 -12.69 8.66
CA ASP A 136 7.79 -11.79 7.52
C ASP A 136 9.26 -11.71 7.13
N LEU A 137 9.86 -12.88 6.87
CA LEU A 137 11.30 -12.95 6.63
C LEU A 137 11.70 -12.24 5.33
N ALA A 138 10.85 -12.25 4.30
CA ALA A 138 11.13 -11.56 3.04
C ALA A 138 11.42 -10.05 3.22
N PRO A 139 10.51 -9.25 3.81
CA PRO A 139 10.79 -7.84 4.05
C PRO A 139 11.93 -7.63 5.07
N LEU A 140 12.09 -8.52 6.07
CA LEU A 140 13.22 -8.46 7.00
C LEU A 140 14.57 -8.65 6.29
N ALA A 141 14.70 -9.66 5.44
CA ALA A 141 15.90 -9.96 4.67
C ALA A 141 16.29 -8.79 3.77
N LEU A 142 15.30 -8.21 3.09
CA LEU A 142 15.49 -7.06 2.22
C LEU A 142 15.87 -5.79 3.00
N ALA A 143 15.32 -5.59 4.20
CA ALA A 143 15.69 -4.48 5.07
C ALA A 143 17.12 -4.63 5.63
N LEU A 144 17.52 -5.83 6.03
CA LEU A 144 18.90 -6.13 6.46
C LEU A 144 19.91 -5.81 5.35
N TYR A 145 19.60 -6.21 4.12
CA TYR A 145 20.42 -5.89 2.97
C TYR A 145 20.44 -4.39 2.65
N ARG A 146 19.28 -3.72 2.64
CA ARG A 146 19.15 -2.29 2.32
C ARG A 146 19.89 -1.41 3.31
N ASP A 147 19.68 -1.64 4.60
CA ASP A 147 20.11 -0.72 5.65
C ASP A 147 21.53 -1.02 6.12
N LEU A 148 21.87 -2.31 6.21
CA LEU A 148 23.12 -2.77 6.82
C LEU A 148 24.06 -3.44 5.82
N GLY A 149 23.60 -3.75 4.60
CA GLY A 149 24.38 -4.53 3.64
C GLY A 149 24.54 -6.00 4.01
N ILE A 150 23.78 -6.48 5.00
CA ILE A 150 23.87 -7.85 5.51
C ILE A 150 22.98 -8.75 4.67
N ARG A 151 23.57 -9.82 4.12
CA ARG A 151 22.83 -10.90 3.48
C ARG A 151 22.62 -12.06 4.46
N LEU A 152 21.72 -12.95 4.09
CA LEU A 152 21.37 -14.14 4.87
C LEU A 152 21.14 -15.34 3.95
N ALA A 153 21.39 -16.53 4.47
CA ALA A 153 21.24 -17.81 3.78
C ALA A 153 20.39 -18.80 4.61
N MET A 154 19.71 -19.72 3.95
CA MET A 154 18.91 -20.79 4.60
C MET A 154 17.79 -20.30 5.54
N GLY A 155 17.27 -19.09 5.34
CA GLY A 155 16.22 -18.52 6.18
C GLY A 155 14.84 -19.14 5.92
N VAL A 156 14.05 -19.32 6.99
CA VAL A 156 12.68 -19.86 6.94
C VAL A 156 11.67 -18.76 7.30
N ASP A 157 10.81 -18.42 6.35
CA ASP A 157 9.64 -17.58 6.60
C ASP A 157 8.57 -18.42 7.31
N ILE A 158 8.30 -18.14 8.58
CA ILE A 158 7.43 -18.97 9.44
C ILE A 158 6.01 -19.05 8.86
N GLN A 159 5.47 -17.93 8.37
CA GLN A 159 4.12 -17.87 7.79
C GLN A 159 3.98 -18.66 6.48
N SER A 160 5.08 -19.07 5.84
CA SER A 160 5.04 -19.94 4.67
C SER A 160 4.78 -21.40 5.01
N ALA A 161 4.91 -21.81 6.29
CA ALA A 161 4.66 -23.18 6.73
C ALA A 161 3.18 -23.54 6.78
N CYS A 162 2.29 -22.56 7.00
CA CYS A 162 0.85 -22.77 7.10
C CYS A 162 0.09 -21.88 6.09
N PRO A 163 -0.05 -22.29 4.82
CA PRO A 163 -0.68 -21.46 3.78
C PRO A 163 -2.15 -21.11 4.06
N ASP A 164 -2.90 -22.01 4.71
CA ASP A 164 -4.32 -21.82 5.01
C ASP A 164 -4.59 -20.78 6.12
N ALA A 165 -3.56 -20.45 6.90
CA ALA A 165 -3.62 -19.46 7.99
C ALA A 165 -3.64 -18.00 7.48
N ASN A 166 -3.69 -17.76 6.16
CA ASN A 166 -3.63 -16.43 5.53
C ASN A 166 -2.45 -15.57 6.03
N ARG A 167 -1.33 -16.22 6.39
CA ARG A 167 -0.14 -15.58 6.98
C ARG A 167 -0.40 -14.78 8.27
N LEU A 168 -1.51 -14.99 8.99
CA LEU A 168 -1.73 -14.35 10.28
C LEU A 168 -0.82 -14.99 11.33
N PRO A 169 0.08 -14.24 12.02
CA PRO A 169 1.06 -14.82 12.93
C PRO A 169 0.45 -15.75 13.99
N ARG A 170 -0.70 -15.35 14.56
CA ARG A 170 -1.39 -16.14 15.57
C ARG A 170 -1.91 -17.47 15.04
N GLU A 171 -2.57 -17.45 13.89
CA GLU A 171 -3.13 -18.66 13.26
C GLU A 171 -2.00 -19.62 12.86
N VAL A 172 -0.90 -19.09 12.31
CA VAL A 172 0.29 -19.88 11.97
C VAL A 172 0.89 -20.54 13.22
N VAL A 173 1.07 -19.79 14.32
CA VAL A 173 1.58 -20.36 15.57
C VAL A 173 0.64 -21.45 16.10
N ALA A 174 -0.67 -21.21 16.10
CA ALA A 174 -1.67 -22.17 16.56
C ALA A 174 -1.66 -23.47 15.73
N ASP A 175 -1.46 -23.36 14.41
CA ASP A 175 -1.38 -24.51 13.51
C ASP A 175 -0.08 -25.31 13.72
N LEU A 176 1.05 -24.63 13.91
CA LEU A 176 2.37 -25.26 14.13
C LEU A 176 2.45 -26.02 15.47
N ILE A 177 1.91 -25.46 16.54
CA ILE A 177 1.91 -26.10 17.88
C ILE A 177 0.76 -27.11 18.06
N GLY A 178 -0.23 -27.09 17.16
CA GLY A 178 -1.45 -27.89 17.18
C GLY A 178 -2.59 -27.23 17.99
N ARG A 179 -3.72 -26.94 17.33
CA ARG A 179 -4.90 -26.29 17.93
C ARG A 179 -5.53 -27.07 19.09
N SER A 180 -5.36 -28.39 19.12
CA SER A 180 -5.86 -29.30 20.16
C SER A 180 -4.84 -29.58 21.27
N ASN A 181 -3.67 -28.95 21.22
CA ASN A 181 -2.64 -29.15 22.22
C ASN A 181 -3.06 -28.48 23.54
N THR A 182 -3.69 -29.26 24.43
CA THR A 182 -4.18 -28.80 25.74
C THR A 182 -3.08 -28.30 26.67
N GLN A 183 -1.81 -28.53 26.30
CA GLN A 183 -0.64 -28.09 27.03
C GLN A 183 -0.12 -26.73 26.56
N ILE A 184 -0.64 -26.13 25.48
CA ILE A 184 -0.19 -24.81 25.04
C ILE A 184 -1.40 -23.92 24.75
N SER A 185 -1.55 -22.85 25.52
CA SER A 185 -2.67 -21.91 25.37
C SER A 185 -2.22 -20.60 24.74
N LEU A 186 -3.04 -20.10 23.81
CA LEU A 186 -3.00 -18.72 23.32
C LEU A 186 -4.18 -17.96 23.98
N ALA A 187 -4.14 -17.84 25.31
CA ALA A 187 -5.27 -17.36 26.13
C ALA A 187 -5.69 -15.90 25.91
N ALA A 188 -4.80 -15.06 25.35
CA ALA A 188 -5.02 -13.63 25.13
C ALA A 188 -4.78 -13.26 23.64
N PRO A 189 -5.83 -13.36 22.77
CA PRO A 189 -5.84 -12.84 21.40
C PRO A 189 -5.27 -11.43 21.30
N ASP A 190 -5.83 -10.60 22.19
CA ASP A 190 -5.40 -9.31 22.73
C ASP A 190 -3.90 -9.04 22.51
N THR A 191 -3.18 -9.58 23.46
CA THR A 191 -1.77 -9.32 23.63
C THR A 191 -0.88 -9.99 22.60
N PHE A 192 -1.31 -11.13 22.03
CA PHE A 192 -0.53 -11.76 20.96
C PHE A 192 -0.47 -10.87 19.71
N ALA A 193 -1.57 -10.23 19.34
CA ALA A 193 -1.58 -9.38 18.14
C ALA A 193 -0.73 -8.12 18.34
N ASP A 194 -0.70 -7.55 19.55
CA ASP A 194 0.11 -6.38 19.89
C ASP A 194 1.60 -6.60 19.59
N ILE A 195 2.09 -7.84 19.79
CA ILE A 195 3.47 -8.24 19.49
C ILE A 195 3.78 -8.06 17.99
N PHE A 196 2.81 -8.12 17.09
CA PHE A 196 3.04 -8.04 15.64
C PHE A 196 2.51 -6.76 15.00
N GLU A 197 1.90 -5.86 15.78
CA GLU A 197 1.21 -4.65 15.30
C GLU A 197 2.16 -3.46 15.07
N ASP A 198 3.15 -3.28 15.94
CA ASP A 198 4.15 -2.23 15.82
C ASP A 198 5.57 -2.77 16.06
N ARG A 199 6.45 -2.58 15.09
CA ARG A 199 7.85 -3.02 15.15
C ARG A 199 8.83 -1.86 15.41
N THR A 200 8.33 -0.67 15.73
CA THR A 200 9.20 0.44 16.07
C THR A 200 10.04 0.12 17.30
N TYR A 201 11.22 0.71 17.39
CA TYR A 201 12.20 0.41 18.44
C TYR A 201 12.80 1.70 18.99
N THR A 202 12.89 1.78 20.33
CA THR A 202 13.43 2.94 21.04
C THR A 202 14.76 2.57 21.71
N ARG A 203 15.79 3.42 21.53
CA ARG A 203 17.12 3.23 22.13
C ARG A 203 17.15 3.48 23.65
N ARG A 204 18.21 3.01 24.32
CA ARG A 204 18.37 3.15 25.77
C ARG A 204 18.72 4.60 26.08
N GLY A 205 17.88 5.28 26.86
CA GLY A 205 18.10 6.67 27.28
C GLY A 205 17.26 7.73 26.56
N ASP A 206 16.51 7.36 25.52
CA ASP A 206 15.52 8.26 24.90
C ASP A 206 14.28 8.36 25.80
N SER A 207 14.17 9.46 26.56
CA SER A 207 13.18 9.67 27.63
C SER A 207 11.75 10.02 27.15
N ARG A 208 11.43 9.84 25.87
CA ARG A 208 10.12 10.19 25.30
C ARG A 208 9.30 8.94 24.92
N SER A 209 8.78 8.31 25.97
CA SER A 209 7.65 7.37 26.01
C SER A 209 7.82 5.90 25.54
N VAL A 210 7.17 5.05 26.34
CA VAL A 210 6.79 3.62 26.26
C VAL A 210 7.92 2.58 26.18
N THR A 211 8.28 2.12 27.37
CA THR A 211 9.12 0.99 27.77
C THR A 211 8.78 -0.38 27.17
N SER A 212 7.80 -0.52 26.26
CA SER A 212 7.29 -1.82 25.76
C SER A 212 7.96 -2.34 24.48
N HIS A 213 8.48 -1.47 23.60
CA HIS A 213 8.86 -1.85 22.23
C HIS A 213 10.10 -2.76 22.11
N ARG A 214 11.03 -2.67 23.07
CA ARG A 214 12.20 -3.57 23.12
C ARG A 214 11.80 -5.02 23.40
N ASN A 215 10.77 -5.21 24.21
CA ASN A 215 10.27 -6.53 24.55
C ASN A 215 9.64 -7.20 23.32
N VAL A 216 8.99 -6.42 22.45
CA VAL A 216 8.33 -6.93 21.24
C VAL A 216 9.29 -7.67 20.31
N ILE A 217 10.45 -7.08 19.98
CA ILE A 217 11.40 -7.75 19.06
C ILE A 217 12.03 -8.99 19.69
N VAL A 218 12.21 -9.01 21.01
CA VAL A 218 12.69 -10.19 21.74
C VAL A 218 11.64 -11.28 21.76
N GLN A 219 10.38 -10.91 22.02
CA GLN A 219 9.24 -11.83 22.00
C GLN A 219 9.09 -12.44 20.60
N GLN A 220 9.14 -11.65 19.52
CA GLN A 220 9.09 -12.15 18.15
C GLN A 220 10.25 -13.11 17.81
N ALA A 221 11.49 -12.73 18.17
CA ALA A 221 12.66 -13.59 17.95
C ALA A 221 12.56 -14.88 18.77
N TRP A 222 12.10 -14.81 20.02
CA TRP A 222 11.91 -15.99 20.86
C TRP A 222 10.78 -16.87 20.34
N ILE A 223 9.61 -16.34 19.99
CA ILE A 223 8.52 -17.14 19.39
C ILE A 223 9.04 -17.84 18.14
N SER A 224 9.78 -17.14 17.29
CA SER A 224 10.36 -17.70 16.07
C SER A 224 11.30 -18.88 16.35
N GLN A 225 12.13 -18.77 17.39
CA GLN A 225 13.00 -19.86 17.84
C GLN A 225 12.20 -20.99 18.49
N PHE A 226 11.22 -20.66 19.33
CA PHE A 226 10.41 -21.59 20.10
C PHE A 226 9.59 -22.50 19.19
N VAL A 227 8.86 -21.94 18.22
CA VAL A 227 8.03 -22.74 17.30
C VAL A 227 8.88 -23.68 16.43
N SER A 228 10.12 -23.32 16.12
CA SER A 228 11.03 -24.18 15.34
C SER A 228 11.45 -25.46 16.07
N GLY A 229 11.29 -25.52 17.40
CA GLY A 229 11.63 -26.69 18.21
C GLY A 229 10.50 -27.70 18.39
N PHE A 230 9.32 -27.49 17.78
CA PHE A 230 8.20 -28.42 17.85
C PHE A 230 8.27 -29.46 16.74
N GLU A 231 8.01 -30.72 17.09
CA GLU A 231 8.07 -31.86 16.16
C GLU A 231 7.15 -31.69 14.94
N ASN A 232 5.90 -31.27 15.15
CA ASN A 232 4.97 -30.96 14.05
C ASN A 232 5.46 -29.82 13.15
N ALA A 233 6.14 -28.84 13.74
CA ALA A 233 6.64 -27.68 13.03
C ALA A 233 7.87 -28.03 12.17
N GLU A 234 8.75 -28.92 12.65
CA GLU A 234 9.91 -29.40 11.90
C GLU A 234 9.50 -29.99 10.54
N GLN A 235 8.48 -30.86 10.54
CA GLN A 235 7.96 -31.45 9.31
C GLN A 235 7.44 -30.37 8.36
N GLN A 236 6.65 -29.41 8.84
CA GLN A 236 6.13 -28.32 7.99
C GLN A 236 7.26 -27.44 7.45
N PHE A 237 8.20 -27.01 8.30
CA PHE A 237 9.32 -26.15 7.93
C PHE A 237 10.30 -26.80 6.95
N SER A 238 10.41 -28.13 6.95
CA SER A 238 11.20 -28.87 5.96
C SER A 238 10.70 -28.66 4.53
N THR A 239 9.40 -28.44 4.36
CA THR A 239 8.76 -28.22 3.05
C THR A 239 8.81 -26.76 2.57
N VAL A 240 9.13 -25.82 3.47
CA VAL A 240 9.19 -24.39 3.16
C VAL A 240 10.47 -24.08 2.38
N PRO A 241 10.37 -23.54 1.16
CA PRO A 241 11.55 -23.11 0.42
C PRO A 241 12.29 -22.00 1.16
N LYS A 242 13.60 -22.16 1.28
CA LYS A 242 14.45 -21.26 2.04
C LYS A 242 14.67 -19.95 1.29
N ILE A 243 14.80 -18.87 2.04
CA ILE A 243 15.22 -17.57 1.53
C ILE A 243 16.74 -17.49 1.67
N ASP A 244 17.40 -17.31 0.53
CA ASP A 244 18.85 -17.14 0.45
C ASP A 244 19.16 -15.92 -0.42
N THR A 245 19.61 -14.84 0.22
CA THR A 245 20.00 -13.60 -0.44
C THR A 245 21.49 -13.58 -0.81
N THR A 246 22.24 -14.61 -0.43
CA THR A 246 23.65 -14.81 -0.84
C THR A 246 23.76 -15.52 -2.19
N ASP A 247 22.71 -16.22 -2.61
CA ASP A 247 22.60 -16.88 -3.93
C ASP A 247 22.92 -15.91 -5.08
N GLU A 248 23.80 -16.33 -5.98
CA GLU A 248 24.29 -15.56 -7.13
C GLU A 248 23.16 -15.08 -8.05
N LYS A 249 22.01 -15.78 -8.09
CA LYS A 249 20.84 -15.35 -8.88
C LYS A 249 20.30 -14.00 -8.43
N PHE A 250 20.55 -13.61 -7.17
CA PHE A 250 20.23 -12.32 -6.59
C PHE A 250 21.42 -11.36 -6.63
N SER A 251 21.63 -10.80 -7.82
CA SER A 251 22.57 -9.68 -7.98
C SER A 251 22.20 -8.51 -7.08
N SER A 252 23.20 -7.70 -6.69
CA SER A 252 22.98 -6.51 -5.86
C SER A 252 21.92 -5.58 -6.45
N ARG A 253 21.87 -5.47 -7.79
CA ARG A 253 20.87 -4.67 -8.51
C ARG A 253 19.44 -5.18 -8.31
N LYS A 254 19.21 -6.49 -8.43
CA LYS A 254 17.89 -7.09 -8.18
C LYS A 254 17.45 -6.91 -6.72
N LEU A 255 18.39 -7.10 -5.78
CA LEU A 255 18.11 -6.90 -4.36
C LEU A 255 17.81 -5.44 -4.04
N ASP A 256 18.51 -4.48 -4.66
CA ASP A 256 18.23 -3.04 -4.47
C ASP A 256 16.80 -2.69 -4.91
N ILE A 257 16.36 -3.23 -6.05
CA ILE A 257 15.00 -3.03 -6.57
C ILE A 257 13.96 -3.64 -5.62
N MET A 258 14.11 -4.92 -5.25
CA MET A 258 13.16 -5.59 -4.35
C MET A 258 13.13 -4.93 -2.96
N ALA A 259 14.30 -4.51 -2.46
CA ALA A 259 14.39 -3.85 -1.18
C ALA A 259 13.72 -2.48 -1.20
N LYS A 260 13.79 -1.72 -2.30
CA LYS A 260 13.00 -0.49 -2.46
C LYS A 260 11.51 -0.78 -2.45
N TRP A 261 11.04 -1.81 -3.15
CA TRP A 261 9.62 -2.17 -3.13
C TRP A 261 9.12 -2.54 -1.73
N ALA A 262 9.87 -3.37 -0.99
CA ALA A 262 9.53 -3.74 0.37
C ALA A 262 9.59 -2.53 1.33
N ALA A 263 10.60 -1.66 1.15
CA ALA A 263 10.75 -0.42 1.90
C ALA A 263 9.53 0.49 1.79
N ASP A 264 9.11 0.74 0.55
CA ASP A 264 8.04 1.69 0.25
C ASP A 264 6.69 1.16 0.75
N THR A 265 6.41 -0.13 0.53
CA THR A 265 5.21 -0.79 1.09
C THR A 265 5.18 -0.66 2.62
N LEU A 266 6.30 -0.93 3.30
CA LEU A 266 6.38 -0.82 4.75
C LEU A 266 6.18 0.62 5.22
N ARG A 267 6.87 1.60 4.61
CA ARG A 267 6.75 3.01 4.99
C ARG A 267 5.33 3.53 4.78
N LEU A 268 4.69 3.20 3.65
CA LEU A 268 3.30 3.53 3.37
C LEU A 268 2.34 2.87 4.38
N HIS A 269 2.56 1.62 4.77
CA HIS A 269 1.77 0.96 5.81
C HIS A 269 1.83 1.73 7.14
N TYR A 270 3.00 2.24 7.53
CA TYR A 270 3.16 2.99 8.77
C TYR A 270 2.61 4.42 8.73
N LEU A 271 2.28 4.97 7.54
CA LEU A 271 1.51 6.22 7.42
C LEU A 271 0.03 6.02 7.75
N LYS A 272 -0.48 4.78 7.70
CA LYS A 272 -1.86 4.48 8.11
C LYS A 272 -2.01 4.79 9.61
N PRO A 273 -3.09 5.48 10.01
CA PRO A 273 -3.29 5.84 11.41
C PRO A 273 -3.38 4.58 12.27
N LEU A 274 -2.77 4.62 13.45
CA LEU A 274 -2.87 3.54 14.45
C LEU A 274 -4.24 3.56 15.15
N GLU A 275 -4.83 4.74 15.28
CA GLU A 275 -6.14 4.94 15.89
C GLU A 275 -7.01 5.83 15.00
N MET A 276 -8.30 5.52 14.91
CA MET A 276 -9.28 6.37 14.22
C MET A 276 -10.54 6.49 15.05
N GLU A 277 -11.10 7.69 15.13
CA GLU A 277 -12.37 7.95 15.80
C GLU A 277 -13.56 7.81 14.84
N HIS A 278 -14.66 7.27 15.36
CA HIS A 278 -15.94 7.06 14.68
C HIS A 278 -17.09 7.40 15.63
N ASP A 279 -18.28 7.63 15.09
CA ASP A 279 -19.47 7.93 15.88
C ASP A 279 -20.12 6.64 16.38
N ALA A 280 -20.52 6.57 17.65
CA ALA A 280 -21.42 5.53 18.14
C ALA A 280 -22.88 5.94 17.90
N VAL A 281 -23.68 4.99 17.39
CA VAL A 281 -25.11 5.11 17.20
C VAL A 281 -25.79 3.96 17.94
N ILE A 282 -26.76 4.27 18.78
CA ILE A 282 -27.57 3.27 19.47
C ILE A 282 -28.83 3.05 18.65
N ASN A 283 -29.11 1.81 18.27
CA ASN A 283 -30.33 1.50 17.55
C ASN A 283 -31.52 1.26 18.51
N SER A 284 -32.73 1.20 17.96
CA SER A 284 -33.98 1.07 18.73
C SER A 284 -34.08 -0.22 19.56
N ALA A 285 -33.26 -1.23 19.27
CA ALA A 285 -33.15 -2.48 20.03
C ALA A 285 -32.14 -2.40 21.21
N GLY A 286 -31.46 -1.27 21.38
CA GLY A 286 -30.46 -1.06 22.42
C GLY A 286 -29.07 -1.64 22.10
N SER A 287 -28.85 -2.15 20.89
CA SER A 287 -27.52 -2.53 20.41
C SER A 287 -26.77 -1.31 19.88
N ILE A 288 -25.45 -1.34 20.06
CA ILE A 288 -24.56 -0.23 19.71
C ILE A 288 -23.89 -0.57 18.38
N GLU A 289 -23.98 0.37 17.45
CA GLU A 289 -23.34 0.32 16.15
C GLU A 289 -22.37 1.50 16.04
N ALA A 290 -21.24 1.30 15.41
CA ALA A 290 -20.39 2.40 15.00
C ALA A 290 -20.77 2.84 13.59
N LYS A 291 -20.76 4.15 13.35
CA LYS A 291 -21.02 4.77 12.06
C LYS A 291 -19.80 5.55 11.60
N SER A 292 -19.26 5.16 10.45
CA SER A 292 -18.20 5.90 9.76
C SER A 292 -18.81 6.92 8.80
N GLN A 293 -18.34 8.17 8.84
CA GLN A 293 -18.81 9.24 7.95
C GLN A 293 -18.05 9.27 6.62
N VAL A 294 -16.79 8.82 6.62
CA VAL A 294 -15.87 8.87 5.47
C VAL A 294 -15.39 7.47 5.13
N TYR A 295 -15.46 7.09 3.84
CA TYR A 295 -15.11 5.75 3.37
C TYR A 295 -13.68 5.34 3.74
N LYS A 296 -12.75 6.30 3.67
CA LYS A 296 -11.32 6.08 3.98
C LYS A 296 -11.11 5.66 5.44
N ASN A 297 -12.03 6.03 6.33
CA ASN A 297 -12.00 5.73 7.75
C ASN A 297 -13.11 4.71 8.09
N LYS A 298 -13.46 3.80 7.17
CA LYS A 298 -14.46 2.77 7.46
C LYS A 298 -13.91 1.77 8.49
N LEU A 299 -14.80 1.28 9.35
CA LEU A 299 -14.49 0.13 10.22
C LEU A 299 -14.45 -1.18 9.43
N ARG A 300 -13.58 -2.10 9.86
CA ARG A 300 -13.44 -3.44 9.29
C ARG A 300 -14.09 -4.48 10.19
N THR A 301 -14.30 -5.68 9.68
CA THR A 301 -14.81 -6.82 10.47
C THR A 301 -13.77 -7.27 11.50
N ASN A 302 -14.19 -7.55 12.73
CA ASN A 302 -13.34 -8.06 13.81
C ASN A 302 -12.13 -7.15 14.13
N GLN A 303 -12.32 -5.84 13.96
CA GLN A 303 -11.37 -4.81 14.33
C GLN A 303 -11.53 -4.46 15.81
N ARG A 304 -10.41 -4.30 16.51
CA ARG A 304 -10.41 -3.87 17.91
C ARG A 304 -10.90 -2.45 18.03
N ILE A 305 -11.72 -2.22 19.05
CA ILE A 305 -12.28 -0.91 19.32
C ILE A 305 -12.30 -0.63 20.82
N GLU A 306 -12.22 0.65 21.13
CA GLU A 306 -12.47 1.22 22.44
C GLU A 306 -13.66 2.16 22.32
N VAL A 307 -14.68 2.00 23.16
CA VAL A 307 -15.87 2.86 23.17
C VAL A 307 -15.90 3.66 24.45
N LYS A 308 -15.84 5.00 24.32
CA LYS A 308 -15.96 5.92 25.45
C LYS A 308 -17.42 6.33 25.60
N PHE A 309 -17.98 6.11 26.78
CA PHE A 309 -19.33 6.48 27.15
C PHE A 309 -19.32 7.68 28.08
N GLN A 310 -20.21 8.65 27.85
CA GLN A 310 -20.54 9.69 28.82
C GLN A 310 -21.85 9.36 29.53
N THR A 311 -21.86 9.55 30.84
CA THR A 311 -23.04 9.38 31.70
C THR A 311 -23.76 10.71 31.87
N GLY A 312 -25.08 10.67 32.10
CA GLY A 312 -25.90 11.87 32.33
C GLY A 312 -25.50 12.70 33.56
N HIS A 313 -24.62 12.19 34.42
CA HIS A 313 -24.06 12.90 35.58
C HIS A 313 -22.65 13.47 35.33
N GLY A 314 -22.16 13.46 34.08
CA GLY A 314 -20.86 14.02 33.70
C GLY A 314 -19.66 13.09 33.91
N GLY A 315 -19.85 11.86 34.41
CA GLY A 315 -18.80 10.84 34.45
C GLY A 315 -18.61 10.16 33.08
N SER A 316 -17.41 9.65 32.80
CA SER A 316 -17.12 8.84 31.61
C SER A 316 -16.53 7.50 31.97
N PHE A 317 -16.86 6.46 31.22
CA PHE A 317 -16.20 5.15 31.30
C PHE A 317 -15.91 4.62 29.90
N THR A 318 -15.04 3.61 29.82
CA THR A 318 -14.55 3.08 28.56
C THR A 318 -14.75 1.57 28.54
N LEU A 319 -15.21 1.03 27.41
CA LEU A 319 -15.35 -0.40 27.18
C LEU A 319 -14.55 -0.83 25.96
N ASP A 320 -13.81 -1.92 26.11
CA ASP A 320 -13.17 -2.59 24.99
C ASP A 320 -14.13 -3.56 24.30
N GLY A 321 -13.89 -3.80 23.02
CA GLY A 321 -14.60 -4.79 22.23
C GLY A 321 -14.04 -4.93 20.82
N HIS A 322 -14.84 -5.58 19.97
CA HIS A 322 -14.53 -5.79 18.57
C HIS A 322 -15.71 -5.35 17.71
N THR A 323 -15.44 -4.99 16.47
CA THR A 323 -16.49 -4.85 15.47
C THR A 323 -17.00 -6.23 15.05
N GLY A 324 -18.31 -6.34 14.87
CA GLY A 324 -18.93 -7.50 14.23
C GLY A 324 -18.67 -7.53 12.73
N TRP A 325 -19.59 -8.11 11.96
CA TRP A 325 -19.49 -8.14 10.50
C TRP A 325 -19.65 -6.73 9.89
N ALA A 326 -18.58 -6.19 9.32
CA ALA A 326 -18.59 -4.86 8.71
C ALA A 326 -19.09 -4.91 7.26
N LYS A 327 -20.15 -4.15 6.97
CA LYS A 327 -20.66 -3.91 5.61
C LYS A 327 -21.32 -2.54 5.53
N GLY A 328 -20.82 -1.67 4.67
CA GLY A 328 -21.34 -0.30 4.52
C GLY A 328 -20.74 0.68 5.53
N ARG A 329 -21.51 1.68 5.95
CA ARG A 329 -21.11 2.73 6.90
C ARG A 329 -21.34 2.37 8.36
N GLN A 330 -22.28 1.47 8.61
CA GLN A 330 -22.67 1.04 9.96
C GLN A 330 -22.15 -0.36 10.24
N VAL A 331 -21.55 -0.53 11.42
CA VAL A 331 -20.95 -1.79 11.85
C VAL A 331 -21.40 -2.09 13.29
N PRO A 332 -21.99 -3.26 13.56
CA PRO A 332 -22.35 -3.64 14.92
C PRO A 332 -21.12 -3.82 15.79
N LEU A 333 -21.26 -3.52 17.10
CA LEU A 333 -20.17 -3.64 18.07
C LEU A 333 -20.42 -4.78 19.05
N ASP A 334 -19.43 -5.65 19.20
CA ASP A 334 -19.38 -6.72 20.18
C ASP A 334 -18.53 -6.26 21.37
N LEU A 335 -19.19 -5.68 22.38
CA LEU A 335 -18.53 -5.13 23.56
C LEU A 335 -18.35 -6.18 24.65
N SER A 336 -17.30 -6.00 25.45
CA SER A 336 -17.00 -6.81 26.64
C SER A 336 -18.13 -6.86 27.67
N HIS A 337 -19.01 -5.86 27.68
CA HIS A 337 -20.19 -5.81 28.56
C HIS A 337 -21.46 -5.51 27.75
N LYS A 338 -22.53 -6.26 28.02
CA LYS A 338 -23.85 -6.02 27.44
C LYS A 338 -24.66 -5.09 28.34
N PHE A 339 -25.38 -4.14 27.75
CA PHE A 339 -26.30 -3.26 28.47
C PHE A 339 -27.70 -3.87 28.51
N SER A 340 -28.38 -3.77 29.66
CA SER A 340 -29.78 -4.17 29.78
C SER A 340 -30.69 -3.16 29.09
N SER A 341 -31.63 -3.63 28.27
CA SER A 341 -32.65 -2.81 27.60
C SER A 341 -33.42 -1.96 28.64
N GLY A 342 -33.45 -0.64 28.45
CA GLY A 342 -34.17 0.29 29.34
C GLY A 342 -33.29 1.16 30.25
N SER A 343 -31.96 1.07 30.14
CA SER A 343 -31.07 2.02 30.79
C SER A 343 -30.99 3.33 29.98
N ASN A 344 -31.39 4.45 30.59
CA ASN A 344 -31.38 5.81 29.99
C ASN A 344 -29.95 6.36 29.83
N PHE A 345 -29.06 5.62 29.17
CA PHE A 345 -27.78 6.16 28.73
C PHE A 345 -28.03 6.90 27.40
N GLN A 346 -28.03 8.23 27.42
CA GLN A 346 -27.72 9.02 26.23
C GLN A 346 -26.23 8.83 25.94
N ALA A 347 -25.88 7.65 25.41
CA ALA A 347 -24.52 7.36 25.03
C ALA A 347 -24.21 8.03 23.69
N TYR A 348 -23.82 9.31 23.76
CA TYR A 348 -22.95 9.88 22.74
C TYR A 348 -21.57 9.28 22.96
N GLY A 349 -21.32 8.15 22.29
CA GLY A 349 -20.04 7.47 22.38
C GLY A 349 -19.15 7.84 21.20
N LYS A 350 -17.86 8.09 21.47
CA LYS A 350 -16.84 8.01 20.42
C LYS A 350 -16.28 6.59 20.42
N VAL A 351 -16.25 5.98 19.25
CA VAL A 351 -15.63 4.68 19.03
C VAL A 351 -14.24 4.94 18.47
N THR A 352 -13.21 4.47 19.14
CA THR A 352 -11.83 4.54 18.66
C THR A 352 -11.43 3.16 18.18
N SER A 353 -11.23 2.98 16.88
CA SER A 353 -10.64 1.73 16.37
C SER A 353 -9.15 1.72 16.67
N ARG A 354 -8.64 0.60 17.17
CA ARG A 354 -7.22 0.38 17.41
C ARG A 354 -6.62 -0.51 16.33
N GLY A 355 -5.41 -0.16 15.97
CA GLY A 355 -4.59 -0.90 15.02
C GLY A 355 -4.63 -0.32 13.62
N ARG A 356 -3.49 -0.47 12.94
CA ARG A 356 -3.35 -0.04 11.55
C ARG A 356 -4.18 -0.94 10.64
N ASP A 357 -4.71 -0.33 9.61
CA ASP A 357 -5.41 -1.03 8.55
C ASP A 357 -4.52 -2.09 7.90
N GLY A 358 -4.91 -3.37 8.06
CA GLY A 358 -4.22 -4.50 7.45
C GLY A 358 -4.09 -4.37 5.92
N PRO A 359 -3.18 -5.14 5.30
CA PRO A 359 -2.82 -4.96 3.91
C PRO A 359 -4.03 -5.12 2.98
N THR A 360 -4.10 -4.25 1.98
CA THR A 360 -5.02 -4.39 0.85
C THR A 360 -4.65 -5.61 0.02
N ALA A 361 -5.58 -6.09 -0.82
CA ALA A 361 -5.28 -7.20 -1.73
C ALA A 361 -4.11 -6.91 -2.68
N ALA A 362 -3.89 -5.63 -3.04
CA ALA A 362 -2.78 -5.22 -3.88
C ALA A 362 -1.43 -5.29 -3.15
N GLU A 363 -1.37 -4.74 -1.93
CA GLU A 363 -0.19 -4.84 -1.05
C GLU A 363 0.17 -6.32 -0.79
N ALA A 364 -0.83 -7.15 -0.42
CA ALA A 364 -0.62 -8.57 -0.17
C ALA A 364 -0.16 -9.36 -1.42
N LYS A 365 -0.67 -9.03 -2.62
CA LYS A 365 -0.19 -9.65 -3.87
C LYS A 365 1.25 -9.22 -4.20
N LYS A 366 1.60 -7.95 -4.00
CA LYS A 366 2.97 -7.42 -4.21
C LYS A 366 3.96 -8.11 -3.27
N GLU A 367 3.67 -8.12 -1.97
CA GLU A 367 4.49 -8.79 -0.95
C GLU A 367 4.61 -10.29 -1.21
N GLY A 368 3.50 -10.96 -1.53
CA GLY A 368 3.48 -12.38 -1.85
C GLY A 368 4.29 -12.73 -3.10
N LEU A 369 4.36 -11.85 -4.09
CA LEU A 369 5.20 -12.02 -5.27
C LEU A 369 6.68 -11.88 -4.93
N ILE A 370 7.07 -10.86 -4.14
CA ILE A 370 8.45 -10.67 -3.68
C ILE A 370 8.92 -11.89 -2.87
N LEU A 371 8.08 -12.37 -1.95
CA LEU A 371 8.36 -13.59 -1.19
C LEU A 371 8.58 -14.80 -2.10
N LYS A 372 7.71 -15.02 -3.10
CA LYS A 372 7.86 -16.13 -4.05
C LYS A 372 9.15 -16.05 -4.85
N VAL A 373 9.59 -14.85 -5.23
CA VAL A 373 10.89 -14.63 -5.90
C VAL A 373 12.03 -15.01 -4.98
N LEU A 374 12.04 -14.51 -3.74
CA LEU A 374 13.07 -14.83 -2.75
C LEU A 374 13.13 -16.33 -2.39
N GLN A 375 11.98 -17.01 -2.44
CA GLN A 375 11.84 -18.45 -2.25
C GLN A 375 12.20 -19.29 -3.50
N GLY A 376 12.60 -18.67 -4.62
CA GLY A 376 12.87 -19.36 -5.89
C GLY A 376 11.64 -20.02 -6.53
N LYS A 377 10.42 -19.63 -6.11
CA LYS A 377 9.17 -20.09 -6.73
C LYS A 377 8.85 -19.31 -8.01
N VAL A 378 9.47 -18.16 -8.21
CA VAL A 378 9.33 -17.29 -9.39
C VAL A 378 10.71 -16.73 -9.76
N ASP A 379 11.37 -17.34 -10.75
CA ASP A 379 12.70 -16.89 -11.20
C ASP A 379 12.64 -15.97 -12.44
N THR A 380 11.49 -15.90 -13.10
CA THR A 380 11.32 -15.18 -14.37
C THR A 380 10.87 -13.73 -14.22
N LEU A 381 10.65 -13.24 -13.00
CA LEU A 381 10.13 -11.87 -12.78
C LEU A 381 11.02 -10.81 -13.44
N PHE A 382 12.34 -10.91 -13.25
CA PHE A 382 13.30 -9.98 -13.84
C PHE A 382 13.63 -10.26 -15.32
N ASN A 383 13.12 -11.37 -15.88
CA ASN A 383 13.15 -11.65 -17.31
C ASN A 383 11.95 -11.03 -18.03
N ASN A 384 10.97 -10.52 -17.28
CA ASN A 384 9.82 -9.83 -17.84
C ASN A 384 10.25 -8.45 -18.35
N PRO A 385 10.12 -8.17 -19.67
CA PRO A 385 10.57 -6.90 -20.25
C PRO A 385 9.87 -5.69 -19.63
N TRP A 386 8.64 -5.83 -19.13
CA TRP A 386 7.93 -4.74 -18.43
C TRP A 386 8.61 -4.39 -17.11
N VAL A 387 9.05 -5.40 -16.35
CA VAL A 387 9.82 -5.19 -15.10
C VAL A 387 11.19 -4.60 -15.43
N THR A 388 11.89 -5.14 -16.43
CA THR A 388 13.20 -4.62 -16.81
C THR A 388 13.11 -3.16 -17.29
N ASN A 389 12.17 -2.82 -18.17
CA ASN A 389 12.06 -1.47 -18.72
C ASN A 389 11.70 -0.42 -17.67
N PHE A 390 10.98 -0.77 -16.60
CA PHE A 390 10.59 0.18 -15.54
C PHE A 390 11.71 0.43 -14.52
N TRP A 391 12.46 -0.61 -14.13
CA TRP A 391 13.43 -0.51 -13.02
C TRP A 391 14.89 -0.68 -13.41
N ASP A 392 15.17 -1.37 -14.52
CA ASP A 392 16.54 -1.69 -14.92
C ASP A 392 16.75 -1.73 -16.45
N PRO A 393 16.36 -0.68 -17.20
CA PRO A 393 16.55 -0.66 -18.65
C PRO A 393 18.05 -0.60 -19.00
N PRO A 394 18.58 -1.53 -19.81
CA PRO A 394 19.98 -1.50 -20.22
C PRO A 394 20.33 -0.20 -20.95
N ASN A 395 21.36 0.52 -20.45
CA ASN A 395 21.78 1.83 -20.95
C ASN A 395 20.67 2.91 -20.98
N GLY A 396 19.59 2.72 -20.21
CA GLY A 396 18.44 3.61 -20.25
C GLY A 396 17.55 3.45 -21.48
N CYS A 397 17.78 2.43 -22.31
CA CYS A 397 16.96 2.14 -23.50
C CYS A 397 15.99 0.99 -23.21
N MET A 398 14.76 1.12 -23.72
CA MET A 398 13.78 0.03 -23.61
C MET A 398 14.21 -1.17 -24.44
N ILE A 399 14.04 -2.36 -23.87
CA ILE A 399 14.28 -3.63 -24.54
C ILE A 399 12.97 -4.39 -24.71
N TRP A 400 12.79 -4.98 -25.90
CA TRP A 400 11.68 -5.86 -26.18
C TRP A 400 12.23 -7.15 -26.80
N PRO A 401 11.66 -8.31 -26.44
CA PRO A 401 12.01 -9.55 -27.12
C PRO A 401 11.65 -9.40 -28.61
N LYS A 402 12.58 -9.75 -29.51
CA LYS A 402 12.37 -9.68 -30.96
C LYS A 402 11.13 -10.48 -31.31
N GLN A 403 10.05 -9.80 -31.68
CA GLN A 403 8.86 -10.49 -32.19
C GLN A 403 9.02 -10.73 -33.69
N GLY A 404 8.52 -11.87 -34.17
CA GLY A 404 8.40 -12.11 -35.62
C GLY A 404 7.56 -11.00 -36.28
N PRO A 405 7.57 -10.89 -37.62
CA PRO A 405 6.89 -9.80 -38.31
C PRO A 405 5.41 -9.76 -37.93
N LYS A 406 5.02 -8.76 -37.13
CA LYS A 406 3.61 -8.45 -36.90
C LYS A 406 3.02 -8.04 -38.24
N SER A 407 1.89 -8.62 -38.61
CA SER A 407 1.14 -8.21 -39.81
C SER A 407 0.98 -6.69 -39.80
N ARG A 408 1.32 -6.04 -40.93
CA ARG A 408 1.11 -4.59 -41.08
C ARG A 408 -0.32 -4.24 -40.67
N PRO A 409 -0.52 -3.21 -39.82
CA PRO A 409 -1.86 -2.78 -39.48
C PRO A 409 -2.63 -2.50 -40.79
N ARG A 410 -3.85 -3.02 -40.91
CA ARG A 410 -4.76 -2.56 -41.97
C ARG A 410 -4.83 -1.05 -41.85
N SER A 411 -4.70 -0.33 -42.98
CA SER A 411 -4.80 1.13 -42.96
C SER A 411 -6.10 1.51 -42.26
N LEU A 412 -5.98 2.25 -41.16
CA LEU A 412 -7.11 2.72 -40.39
C LEU A 412 -7.89 3.71 -41.25
N SER A 413 -8.93 3.26 -41.95
CA SER A 413 -9.90 4.15 -42.57
C SER A 413 -10.79 4.71 -41.47
N VAL A 414 -10.28 5.71 -40.73
CA VAL A 414 -11.06 6.46 -39.75
C VAL A 414 -12.00 7.39 -40.53
N SER A 415 -13.12 6.83 -41.02
CA SER A 415 -14.06 7.51 -41.93
C SER A 415 -15.18 8.27 -41.20
N GLU A 416 -15.00 8.64 -39.94
CA GLU A 416 -15.98 9.47 -39.23
C GLU A 416 -15.28 10.65 -38.56
N THR A 417 -15.71 11.86 -38.94
CA THR A 417 -15.41 13.10 -38.23
C THR A 417 -15.78 12.91 -36.76
N PRO A 418 -14.84 13.10 -35.82
CA PRO A 418 -15.11 12.82 -34.42
C PRO A 418 -16.24 13.74 -33.93
N LYS A 419 -17.16 13.21 -33.11
CA LYS A 419 -18.26 13.99 -32.48
C LYS A 419 -17.75 15.25 -31.77
N ARG A 420 -16.47 15.26 -31.37
CA ARG A 420 -15.75 16.43 -30.86
C ARG A 420 -14.44 16.59 -31.63
N PRO A 421 -14.13 17.77 -32.18
CA PRO A 421 -12.87 18.00 -32.86
C PRO A 421 -11.69 17.79 -31.91
N LEU A 422 -10.65 17.14 -32.41
CA LEU A 422 -9.39 16.93 -31.69
C LEU A 422 -8.31 17.81 -32.29
N ASN A 423 -7.42 18.33 -31.43
CA ASN A 423 -6.28 19.11 -31.89
C ASN A 423 -5.11 18.21 -32.34
N ALA A 424 -4.05 18.82 -32.87
CA ALA A 424 -2.87 18.11 -33.37
C ALA A 424 -2.15 17.28 -32.27
N SER A 425 -2.00 17.82 -31.05
CA SER A 425 -1.32 17.09 -29.96
C SER A 425 -2.11 15.85 -29.52
N GLN A 426 -3.43 15.97 -29.44
CA GLN A 426 -4.34 14.86 -29.10
C GLN A 426 -4.33 13.80 -30.21
N LEU A 427 -4.35 14.19 -31.49
CA LEU A 427 -4.26 13.26 -32.61
C LEU A 427 -2.92 12.52 -32.63
N SER A 428 -1.81 13.23 -32.39
CA SER A 428 -0.48 12.62 -32.28
C SER A 428 -0.40 11.62 -31.12
N ALA A 429 -0.97 11.96 -29.96
CA ALA A 429 -1.06 11.04 -28.83
C ALA A 429 -1.88 9.78 -29.16
N ILE A 430 -3.00 9.91 -29.86
CA ILE A 430 -3.80 8.76 -30.30
C ILE A 430 -3.03 7.89 -31.30
N GLN A 431 -2.29 8.49 -32.24
CA GLN A 431 -1.45 7.74 -33.18
C GLN A 431 -0.39 6.92 -32.45
N LYS A 432 0.27 7.51 -31.45
CA LYS A 432 1.21 6.80 -30.55
C LYS A 432 0.53 5.63 -29.83
N MET A 433 -0.67 5.85 -29.29
CA MET A 433 -1.45 4.79 -28.63
C MET A 433 -1.89 3.68 -29.60
N LEU A 434 -2.10 3.99 -30.88
CA LEU A 434 -2.45 3.01 -31.93
C LEU A 434 -1.23 2.39 -32.63
N SER A 435 -0.03 2.88 -32.37
CA SER A 435 1.21 2.34 -32.95
C SER A 435 1.47 0.92 -32.44
N LEU A 436 1.98 0.06 -33.30
CA LEU A 436 2.43 -1.29 -32.92
C LEU A 436 3.96 -1.40 -32.87
N ASP A 437 4.65 -0.27 -33.08
CA ASP A 437 6.10 -0.19 -33.07
C ASP A 437 6.63 -0.42 -31.65
N GLU A 438 7.80 -1.05 -31.55
CA GLU A 438 8.41 -1.41 -30.27
C GLU A 438 8.70 -0.18 -29.38
N GLN A 439 9.03 0.96 -30.00
CA GLN A 439 9.27 2.24 -29.31
C GLN A 439 8.00 2.83 -28.67
N ASP A 440 6.81 2.39 -29.10
CA ASP A 440 5.52 2.85 -28.61
C ASP A 440 4.77 1.74 -27.83
N HIS A 441 5.46 0.67 -27.41
CA HIS A 441 4.88 -0.32 -26.49
C HIS A 441 4.56 0.31 -25.11
N ILE A 442 5.36 1.29 -24.68
CA ILE A 442 5.11 2.15 -23.53
C ILE A 442 4.94 3.59 -24.04
N VAL A 443 3.78 4.19 -23.80
CA VAL A 443 3.49 5.58 -24.20
C VAL A 443 3.15 6.40 -22.98
N LEU A 444 3.87 7.48 -22.72
CA LEU A 444 3.53 8.44 -21.66
C LEU A 444 2.85 9.65 -22.27
N ILE A 445 1.71 10.06 -21.74
CA ILE A 445 0.97 11.25 -22.15
C ILE A 445 0.83 12.17 -20.93
N ARG A 446 1.53 13.31 -20.94
CA ARG A 446 1.33 14.40 -19.99
C ARG A 446 0.09 15.18 -20.40
N GLY A 447 -0.93 15.17 -19.56
CA GLY A 447 -2.18 15.87 -19.79
C GLY A 447 -2.48 16.92 -18.73
N PRO A 448 -2.06 18.18 -18.95
CA PRO A 448 -2.39 19.32 -18.10
C PRO A 448 -3.90 19.48 -17.83
N PRO A 449 -4.31 20.24 -16.80
CA PRO A 449 -5.72 20.45 -16.47
C PRO A 449 -6.51 20.96 -17.67
N GLY A 450 -7.63 20.28 -17.98
CA GLY A 450 -8.50 20.68 -19.09
C GLY A 450 -7.99 20.33 -20.49
N SER A 451 -6.88 19.61 -20.64
CA SER A 451 -6.30 19.23 -21.95
C SER A 451 -7.04 18.12 -22.71
N GLY A 452 -8.08 17.54 -22.10
CA GLY A 452 -8.92 16.52 -22.74
C GLY A 452 -8.39 15.10 -22.68
N LYS A 453 -7.60 14.73 -21.64
CA LYS A 453 -7.13 13.36 -21.37
C LYS A 453 -8.17 12.27 -21.66
N THR A 454 -9.35 12.38 -21.05
CA THR A 454 -10.42 11.39 -21.22
C THR A 454 -11.00 11.36 -22.65
N SER A 455 -10.95 12.47 -23.39
CA SER A 455 -11.32 12.51 -24.82
C SER A 455 -10.31 11.74 -25.69
N VAL A 456 -9.01 11.83 -25.35
CA VAL A 456 -7.95 11.04 -26.01
C VAL A 456 -8.19 9.55 -25.76
N ILE A 457 -8.44 9.16 -24.51
CA ILE A 457 -8.74 7.77 -24.14
C ILE A 457 -9.99 7.27 -24.88
N SER A 458 -11.10 8.01 -24.87
CA SER A 458 -12.34 7.57 -25.50
C SER A 458 -12.19 7.39 -27.01
N ARG A 459 -11.48 8.31 -27.69
CA ARG A 459 -11.25 8.19 -29.13
C ARG A 459 -10.28 7.06 -29.47
N PHE A 460 -9.25 6.86 -28.65
CA PHE A 460 -8.37 5.70 -28.79
C PHE A 460 -9.19 4.41 -28.73
N VAL A 461 -10.05 4.23 -27.72
CA VAL A 461 -10.87 3.02 -27.56
C VAL A 461 -11.75 2.80 -28.79
N GLU A 462 -12.48 3.83 -29.22
CA GLU A 462 -13.38 3.76 -30.38
C GLU A 462 -12.65 3.26 -31.65
N ILE A 463 -11.49 3.84 -31.97
CA ILE A 463 -10.69 3.44 -33.14
C ILE A 463 -10.09 2.05 -32.95
N ALA A 464 -9.55 1.77 -31.76
CA ALA A 464 -8.89 0.51 -31.43
C ALA A 464 -9.86 -0.66 -31.55
N THR A 465 -11.09 -0.52 -31.02
CA THR A 465 -12.13 -1.54 -31.13
C THR A 465 -12.65 -1.69 -32.57
N ALA A 466 -12.85 -0.59 -33.30
CA ALA A 466 -13.30 -0.65 -34.69
C ALA A 466 -12.28 -1.33 -35.62
N SER A 467 -10.99 -1.21 -35.29
CA SER A 467 -9.91 -1.82 -36.08
C SER A 467 -9.79 -3.34 -35.92
N ASN A 468 -10.35 -3.92 -34.85
CA ASN A 468 -10.12 -5.30 -34.41
C ASN A 468 -8.64 -5.69 -34.23
N GLN A 469 -7.73 -4.72 -34.10
CA GLN A 469 -6.28 -4.96 -33.92
C GLN A 469 -5.87 -4.96 -32.44
N PHE A 470 -6.73 -4.47 -31.55
CA PHE A 470 -6.46 -4.31 -30.13
C PHE A 470 -7.45 -5.13 -29.29
N PRO A 471 -7.30 -6.47 -29.20
CA PRO A 471 -8.13 -7.28 -28.32
C PRO A 471 -7.79 -6.97 -26.86
N GLY A 472 -8.78 -6.99 -25.97
CA GLY A 472 -8.52 -6.96 -24.52
C GLY A 472 -7.90 -5.65 -24.01
N ILE A 473 -8.68 -4.58 -24.10
CA ILE A 473 -8.33 -3.23 -23.63
C ILE A 473 -8.80 -3.09 -22.19
N TRP A 474 -7.89 -2.76 -21.29
CA TRP A 474 -8.19 -2.48 -19.89
C TRP A 474 -7.92 -1.02 -19.60
N LEU A 475 -8.94 -0.26 -19.20
CA LEU A 475 -8.82 1.13 -18.79
C LEU A 475 -8.82 1.17 -17.26
N ILE A 476 -7.71 1.59 -16.68
CA ILE A 476 -7.54 1.61 -15.24
C ILE A 476 -7.16 2.99 -14.73
N ALA A 477 -7.40 3.24 -13.44
CA ALA A 477 -6.91 4.43 -12.77
C ALA A 477 -6.69 4.12 -11.27
N GLN A 478 -6.07 5.06 -10.56
CA GLN A 478 -5.86 4.92 -9.12
C GLN A 478 -7.17 4.99 -8.32
N SER A 479 -8.10 5.87 -8.71
CA SER A 479 -9.34 6.12 -7.98
C SER A 479 -10.58 5.67 -8.75
N ASN A 480 -11.61 5.22 -8.03
CA ASN A 480 -12.91 4.87 -8.64
C ASN A 480 -13.55 6.05 -9.37
N VAL A 481 -13.34 7.28 -8.88
CA VAL A 481 -13.85 8.50 -9.53
C VAL A 481 -13.21 8.71 -10.90
N ALA A 482 -11.90 8.50 -11.05
CA ALA A 482 -11.23 8.61 -12.34
C ALA A 482 -11.76 7.55 -13.32
N VAL A 483 -11.90 6.30 -12.88
CA VAL A 483 -12.47 5.22 -13.71
C VAL A 483 -13.91 5.53 -14.15
N LYS A 484 -14.74 6.05 -13.23
CA LYS A 484 -16.10 6.51 -13.52
C LYS A 484 -16.09 7.61 -14.60
N ASN A 485 -15.19 8.59 -14.50
CA ASN A 485 -15.11 9.68 -15.48
C ASN A 485 -14.78 9.14 -16.89
N ILE A 486 -13.96 8.09 -17.00
CA ILE A 486 -13.70 7.39 -18.26
C ILE A 486 -14.99 6.72 -18.76
N ALA A 487 -15.72 6.00 -17.89
CA ALA A 487 -16.98 5.35 -18.24
C ALA A 487 -18.05 6.34 -18.74
N GLU A 488 -18.24 7.46 -18.03
CA GLU A 488 -19.13 8.55 -18.45
C GLU A 488 -18.73 9.12 -19.80
N LYS A 489 -17.43 9.25 -20.04
CA LYS A 489 -16.91 9.77 -21.31
C LYS A 489 -17.20 8.83 -22.47
N LEU A 490 -17.00 7.52 -22.30
CA LEU A 490 -17.36 6.50 -23.29
C LEU A 490 -18.87 6.50 -23.57
N ALA A 491 -19.69 6.52 -22.52
CA ALA A 491 -21.14 6.62 -22.66
C ALA A 491 -21.57 7.88 -23.41
N SER A 492 -20.91 9.03 -23.18
CA SER A 492 -21.23 10.31 -23.84
C SER A 492 -20.93 10.35 -25.35
N ILE A 493 -20.20 9.36 -25.88
CA ILE A 493 -19.96 9.19 -27.32
C ILE A 493 -20.75 8.01 -27.90
N ASP A 494 -21.71 7.46 -27.13
CA ASP A 494 -22.53 6.29 -27.46
C ASP A 494 -21.74 4.97 -27.57
N PHE A 495 -20.54 4.91 -27.00
CA PHE A 495 -19.78 3.67 -26.89
C PHE A 495 -20.18 2.91 -25.61
N MET A 496 -20.86 1.77 -25.77
CA MET A 496 -21.43 0.98 -24.68
C MET A 496 -20.87 -0.45 -24.56
N ASP A 497 -19.88 -0.82 -25.38
CA ASP A 497 -19.21 -2.12 -25.33
C ASP A 497 -18.08 -2.15 -24.30
N TRP A 498 -18.46 -2.03 -23.03
CA TRP A 498 -17.54 -2.11 -21.91
C TRP A 498 -18.20 -2.67 -20.65
N ARG A 499 -17.39 -3.08 -19.68
CA ARG A 499 -17.83 -3.42 -18.32
C ARG A 499 -17.00 -2.70 -17.28
N LEU A 500 -17.66 -2.26 -16.21
CA LEU A 500 -17.03 -1.53 -15.11
C LEU A 500 -17.03 -2.40 -13.85
N LEU A 501 -15.84 -2.77 -13.40
CA LEU A 501 -15.63 -3.61 -12.23
C LEU A 501 -15.35 -2.74 -11.01
N ILE A 502 -16.15 -2.89 -9.95
CA ILE A 502 -16.05 -2.07 -8.73
C ILE A 502 -16.08 -2.94 -7.48
N SER A 503 -15.34 -2.50 -6.45
CA SER A 503 -15.40 -3.14 -5.15
C SER A 503 -16.77 -2.91 -4.52
N ASN A 504 -17.44 -3.99 -4.11
CA ASN A 504 -18.72 -3.88 -3.40
C ASN A 504 -18.57 -2.99 -2.14
N ASP A 505 -17.45 -3.11 -1.44
CA ASP A 505 -17.15 -2.29 -0.27
C ASP A 505 -17.13 -0.79 -0.58
N PHE A 506 -16.60 -0.39 -1.73
CA PHE A 506 -16.56 1.01 -2.16
C PHE A 506 -17.93 1.51 -2.59
N HIS A 507 -18.75 0.63 -3.16
CA HIS A 507 -20.03 0.97 -3.75
C HIS A 507 -21.14 1.04 -2.69
N TYR A 508 -21.42 -0.09 -2.04
CA TYR A 508 -22.58 -0.30 -1.16
C TYR A 508 -22.56 0.69 0.02
N ASP A 509 -23.68 1.38 0.23
CA ASP A 509 -23.89 2.37 1.29
C ASP A 509 -22.96 3.60 1.23
N TRP A 510 -22.00 3.66 0.29
CA TRP A 510 -21.01 4.74 0.20
C TRP A 510 -21.22 5.61 -1.03
N HIS A 511 -21.24 5.01 -2.23
CA HIS A 511 -21.11 5.72 -3.49
C HIS A 511 -22.09 5.26 -4.57
N GLU A 512 -23.19 4.61 -4.20
CA GLU A 512 -24.19 4.09 -5.14
C GLU A 512 -24.74 5.19 -6.07
N HIS A 513 -24.98 6.37 -5.49
CA HIS A 513 -25.43 7.58 -6.19
C HIS A 513 -24.47 8.08 -7.29
N LEU A 514 -23.21 7.61 -7.32
CA LEU A 514 -22.27 7.93 -8.39
C LEU A 514 -22.52 7.11 -9.67
N TYR A 515 -23.19 5.96 -9.58
CA TYR A 515 -23.30 5.01 -10.69
C TYR A 515 -24.74 4.91 -11.23
N THR A 516 -25.31 6.06 -11.60
CA THR A 516 -26.68 6.17 -12.10
C THR A 516 -26.75 6.03 -13.63
N ASN A 517 -27.98 5.84 -14.15
CA ASN A 517 -28.29 5.84 -15.58
C ASN A 517 -27.55 4.73 -16.36
N ASN A 518 -27.05 5.05 -17.56
CA ASN A 518 -26.43 4.13 -18.52
C ASN A 518 -25.17 3.40 -18.00
N ILE A 519 -24.63 3.79 -16.84
CA ILE A 519 -23.47 3.12 -16.22
C ILE A 519 -23.91 1.92 -15.38
N GLN A 520 -25.07 1.99 -14.75
CA GLN A 520 -25.54 0.98 -13.80
C GLN A 520 -25.66 -0.40 -14.45
N GLU A 521 -26.13 -0.48 -15.69
CA GLU A 521 -26.27 -1.74 -16.43
C GLU A 521 -24.94 -2.40 -16.80
N LYS A 522 -23.86 -1.61 -16.82
CA LYS A 522 -22.50 -2.06 -17.17
C LYS A 522 -21.66 -2.39 -15.94
N LEU A 523 -22.16 -2.08 -14.76
CA LEU A 523 -21.52 -2.30 -13.47
C LEU A 523 -21.50 -3.79 -13.10
N ILE A 524 -20.39 -4.24 -12.56
CA ILE A 524 -20.23 -5.57 -11.95
C ILE A 524 -19.50 -5.40 -10.62
N LEU A 525 -20.15 -5.79 -9.53
CA LEU A 525 -19.59 -5.69 -8.20
C LEU A 525 -18.72 -6.90 -7.84
N SER A 526 -17.69 -6.67 -7.01
CA SER A 526 -16.67 -7.67 -6.70
C SER A 526 -17.16 -8.92 -5.96
N ASP A 527 -18.28 -8.81 -5.25
CA ASP A 527 -18.95 -9.92 -4.57
C ASP A 527 -19.68 -10.86 -5.55
N GLU A 528 -20.15 -10.34 -6.68
CA GLU A 528 -20.75 -11.13 -7.76
C GLU A 528 -19.72 -11.97 -8.52
N PHE A 529 -18.42 -11.61 -8.53
CA PHE A 529 -17.43 -12.18 -9.44
C PHE A 529 -17.38 -13.73 -9.42
N LYS A 530 -17.50 -14.32 -8.23
CA LYS A 530 -17.46 -15.78 -8.06
C LYS A 530 -18.59 -16.45 -8.84
N THR A 531 -19.82 -15.94 -8.71
CA THR A 531 -21.05 -16.57 -9.24
C THR A 531 -21.54 -15.97 -10.55
N LEU A 532 -20.95 -14.87 -11.03
CA LEU A 532 -21.39 -14.14 -12.22
C LEU A 532 -21.43 -15.03 -13.49
N PRO A 533 -22.56 -15.11 -14.22
CA PRO A 533 -22.67 -15.90 -15.45
C PRO A 533 -21.85 -15.29 -16.59
N LEU A 534 -21.30 -16.13 -17.47
CA LEU A 534 -20.48 -15.70 -18.62
C LEU A 534 -21.19 -14.68 -19.51
N SER A 535 -22.51 -14.81 -19.72
CA SER A 535 -23.30 -13.88 -20.56
C SER A 535 -23.22 -12.42 -20.13
N ARG A 536 -22.92 -12.12 -18.85
CA ARG A 536 -22.78 -10.73 -18.37
C ARG A 536 -21.55 -10.02 -18.93
N TYR A 537 -20.48 -10.74 -19.28
CA TYR A 537 -19.20 -10.15 -19.70
C TYR A 537 -18.58 -10.82 -20.93
N ASN A 538 -19.23 -11.83 -21.52
CA ASN A 538 -18.78 -12.47 -22.74
C ASN A 538 -18.76 -11.49 -23.92
N GLY A 539 -17.75 -11.59 -24.79
CA GLY A 539 -17.58 -10.71 -25.95
C GLY A 539 -17.16 -9.27 -25.61
N CYS A 540 -16.97 -8.94 -24.33
CA CYS A 540 -16.57 -7.60 -23.92
C CYS A 540 -15.08 -7.35 -24.23
N HIS A 541 -14.79 -6.40 -25.10
CA HIS A 541 -13.42 -6.06 -25.48
C HIS A 541 -12.76 -5.01 -24.56
N VAL A 542 -13.56 -4.28 -23.79
CA VAL A 542 -13.10 -3.17 -22.94
C VAL A 542 -13.53 -3.38 -21.48
N ILE A 543 -12.58 -3.44 -20.56
CA ILE A 543 -12.86 -3.55 -19.11
C ILE A 543 -12.31 -2.32 -18.40
N LEU A 544 -13.10 -1.76 -17.49
CA LEU A 544 -12.75 -0.62 -16.66
C LEU A 544 -12.67 -1.05 -15.19
N CYS A 545 -11.61 -0.69 -14.48
CA CYS A 545 -11.49 -0.95 -13.04
C CYS A 545 -10.40 -0.10 -12.39
N THR A 546 -10.34 -0.05 -11.05
CA THR A 546 -9.14 0.52 -10.39
C THR A 546 -7.94 -0.40 -10.55
N LEU A 547 -6.72 0.14 -10.44
CA LEU A 547 -5.49 -0.68 -10.41
C LEU A 547 -5.57 -1.77 -9.33
N SER A 548 -6.04 -1.42 -8.13
CA SER A 548 -6.22 -2.34 -7.01
C SER A 548 -7.21 -3.49 -7.29
N MET A 549 -8.19 -3.31 -8.19
CA MET A 549 -9.15 -4.35 -8.55
C MET A 549 -8.50 -5.52 -9.30
N LEU A 550 -7.39 -5.28 -10.02
CA LEU A 550 -6.59 -6.35 -10.64
C LEU A 550 -5.99 -7.30 -9.59
N SER A 551 -5.95 -6.87 -8.33
CA SER A 551 -5.54 -7.69 -7.21
C SER A 551 -6.66 -8.53 -6.59
N ASN A 552 -7.88 -8.49 -7.12
CA ASN A 552 -8.95 -9.39 -6.70
C ASN A 552 -8.61 -10.86 -7.04
N LYS A 553 -9.00 -11.80 -6.16
CA LYS A 553 -8.73 -13.24 -6.33
C LYS A 553 -9.50 -13.89 -7.48
N PHE A 554 -10.63 -13.32 -7.89
CA PHE A 554 -11.48 -13.81 -8.98
C PHE A 554 -11.26 -13.08 -10.30
N ILE A 555 -10.29 -12.17 -10.39
CA ILE A 555 -10.04 -11.39 -11.61
C ILE A 555 -9.70 -12.27 -12.83
N SER A 556 -9.08 -13.44 -12.58
CA SER A 556 -8.69 -14.40 -13.62
C SER A 556 -9.86 -14.89 -14.47
N LYS A 557 -11.09 -14.82 -13.95
CA LYS A 557 -12.31 -15.14 -14.70
C LYS A 557 -12.54 -14.20 -15.87
N PHE A 558 -12.30 -12.90 -15.68
CA PHE A 558 -12.41 -11.89 -16.73
C PHE A 558 -11.25 -12.00 -17.72
N LEU A 559 -10.04 -12.28 -17.24
CA LEU A 559 -8.84 -12.41 -18.08
C LEU A 559 -8.92 -13.58 -19.07
N ARG A 560 -9.73 -14.61 -18.80
CA ARG A 560 -9.95 -15.71 -19.76
C ARG A 560 -10.73 -15.27 -21.00
N THR A 561 -11.66 -14.33 -20.84
CA THR A 561 -12.50 -13.82 -21.92
C THR A 561 -11.89 -12.57 -22.56
N CYS A 562 -11.27 -11.72 -21.75
CA CYS A 562 -10.69 -10.45 -22.13
C CYS A 562 -9.28 -10.34 -21.52
N PRO A 563 -8.27 -11.05 -22.07
CA PRO A 563 -6.90 -10.99 -21.57
C PRO A 563 -6.33 -9.59 -21.75
N ILE A 564 -5.53 -9.11 -20.79
CA ILE A 564 -4.94 -7.77 -20.86
C ILE A 564 -3.86 -7.77 -21.95
N HIS A 565 -4.16 -7.23 -23.13
CA HIS A 565 -3.15 -6.95 -24.15
C HIS A 565 -2.77 -5.48 -24.16
N THR A 566 -3.75 -4.60 -23.99
CA THR A 566 -3.55 -3.16 -23.91
C THR A 566 -4.03 -2.63 -22.58
N LEU A 567 -3.14 -1.99 -21.84
CA LEU A 567 -3.45 -1.36 -20.56
C LEU A 567 -3.35 0.16 -20.70
N VAL A 568 -4.46 0.87 -20.50
CA VAL A 568 -4.52 2.33 -20.50
C VAL A 568 -4.74 2.79 -19.07
N ILE A 569 -3.84 3.60 -18.53
CA ILE A 569 -3.91 4.06 -17.14
C ILE A 569 -4.10 5.57 -17.14
N ASP A 570 -5.24 6.04 -16.61
CA ASP A 570 -5.46 7.47 -16.32
C ASP A 570 -5.01 7.80 -14.90
N GLU A 571 -4.66 9.07 -14.67
CA GLU A 571 -4.05 9.55 -13.43
C GLU A 571 -2.81 8.74 -12.99
N ALA A 572 -2.02 8.26 -13.96
CA ALA A 572 -0.84 7.44 -13.72
C ALA A 572 0.28 8.17 -12.95
N SER A 573 0.27 9.50 -12.89
CA SER A 573 1.18 10.28 -12.04
C SER A 573 0.88 10.13 -10.54
N GLN A 574 -0.32 9.66 -10.17
CA GLN A 574 -0.73 9.43 -8.78
C GLN A 574 -0.44 8.00 -8.28
N ILE A 575 0.25 7.19 -9.09
CA ILE A 575 0.53 5.78 -8.82
C ILE A 575 2.02 5.61 -8.56
N GLU A 576 2.37 5.06 -7.40
CA GLU A 576 3.73 4.64 -7.08
C GLU A 576 4.16 3.51 -8.01
N ILE A 577 5.36 3.58 -8.57
CA ILE A 577 5.79 2.67 -9.63
C ILE A 577 5.72 1.18 -9.25
N GLY A 578 6.03 0.83 -8.00
CA GLY A 578 5.93 -0.51 -7.43
C GLY A 578 4.52 -1.11 -7.42
N GLU A 579 3.46 -0.29 -7.52
CA GLU A 579 2.07 -0.76 -7.61
C GLU A 579 1.75 -1.45 -8.95
N TYR A 580 2.58 -1.25 -9.99
CA TYR A 580 2.42 -1.96 -11.27
C TYR A 580 2.92 -3.41 -11.23
N LEU A 581 3.72 -3.77 -10.22
CA LEU A 581 4.37 -5.08 -10.15
C LEU A 581 3.38 -6.27 -10.20
N PRO A 582 2.26 -6.27 -9.43
CA PRO A 582 1.27 -7.34 -9.54
C PRO A 582 0.66 -7.47 -10.93
N VAL A 583 0.52 -6.36 -11.68
CA VAL A 583 -0.02 -6.35 -13.04
C VAL A 583 0.94 -7.00 -14.01
N PHE A 584 2.23 -6.70 -13.91
CA PHE A 584 3.25 -7.32 -14.77
C PHE A 584 3.37 -8.82 -14.54
N ALA A 585 3.16 -9.29 -13.32
CA ALA A 585 3.06 -10.73 -13.06
C ALA A 585 1.77 -11.33 -13.65
N LEU A 586 0.63 -10.67 -13.42
CA LEU A 586 -0.70 -11.11 -13.85
C LEU A 586 -0.84 -11.21 -15.38
N ALA A 587 -0.30 -10.24 -16.11
CA ALA A 587 -0.42 -10.10 -17.56
C ALA A 587 0.90 -10.40 -18.30
N SER A 588 1.85 -11.08 -17.65
CA SER A 588 3.20 -11.35 -18.19
C SER A 588 3.21 -11.98 -19.58
N SER A 589 2.23 -12.83 -19.90
CA SER A 589 2.13 -13.53 -21.18
C SER A 589 1.23 -12.84 -22.21
N THR A 590 0.49 -11.80 -21.84
CA THR A 590 -0.53 -11.19 -22.70
C THR A 590 -0.30 -9.71 -22.96
N LEU A 591 0.30 -8.98 -22.02
CA LEU A 591 0.49 -7.54 -22.11
C LEU A 591 1.45 -7.18 -23.24
N GLN A 592 0.97 -6.39 -24.19
CA GLN A 592 1.68 -5.95 -25.39
C GLN A 592 1.84 -4.44 -25.45
N LYS A 593 0.94 -3.67 -24.80
CA LYS A 593 0.96 -2.22 -24.84
C LYS A 593 0.49 -1.59 -23.52
N MET A 594 1.16 -0.52 -23.10
CA MET A 594 0.81 0.27 -21.93
C MET A 594 0.80 1.77 -22.28
N CYS A 595 -0.34 2.41 -22.11
CA CYS A 595 -0.52 3.85 -22.31
C CYS A 595 -0.76 4.50 -20.95
N LEU A 596 0.17 5.34 -20.50
CA LEU A 596 0.19 5.98 -19.19
C LEU A 596 -0.16 7.45 -19.36
N ILE A 597 -1.31 7.86 -18.85
CA ILE A 597 -1.83 9.21 -18.96
C ILE A 597 -1.89 9.82 -17.56
N GLY A 598 -1.28 11.00 -17.40
CA GLY A 598 -1.14 11.64 -16.10
C GLY A 598 -0.48 13.00 -16.20
N ASP A 599 -0.12 13.59 -15.07
CA ASP A 599 0.61 14.84 -15.00
C ASP A 599 1.38 14.95 -13.67
N ASP A 600 2.71 14.85 -13.74
CA ASP A 600 3.64 15.00 -12.61
C ASP A 600 3.72 16.44 -12.06
N LYS A 601 3.01 17.39 -12.68
CA LYS A 601 2.84 18.75 -12.14
C LYS A 601 1.53 18.93 -11.34
N GLN A 602 0.70 17.89 -11.26
CA GLN A 602 -0.51 17.85 -10.43
C GLN A 602 -0.27 17.03 -9.15
N LEU A 603 -1.25 16.25 -8.71
CA LEU A 603 -1.12 15.46 -7.48
C LEU A 603 -0.08 14.35 -7.65
N PRO A 604 0.81 14.19 -6.66
CA PRO A 604 1.83 13.15 -6.67
C PRO A 604 1.27 11.75 -6.35
N PRO A 605 2.11 10.69 -6.40
CA PRO A 605 1.78 9.40 -5.82
C PRO A 605 1.30 9.50 -4.38
N HIS A 606 0.31 8.67 -4.03
CA HIS A 606 -0.16 8.61 -2.66
C HIS A 606 0.99 8.33 -1.67
N GLY A 607 1.09 9.18 -0.64
CA GLY A 607 2.14 9.11 0.37
C GLY A 607 3.45 9.82 0.01
N GLN A 608 3.61 10.41 -1.18
CA GLN A 608 4.85 11.13 -1.54
C GLN A 608 5.04 12.41 -0.70
N GLU A 609 3.96 13.04 -0.22
CA GLU A 609 4.00 14.22 0.65
C GLU A 609 4.80 13.93 1.94
N ASP A 610 4.59 12.74 2.52
CA ASP A 610 5.33 12.24 3.67
C ASP A 610 6.65 11.56 3.27
N LEU A 611 6.67 10.87 2.12
CA LEU A 611 7.76 10.04 1.62
C LEU A 611 8.23 10.54 0.25
N LYS A 612 9.00 11.62 0.26
CA LYS A 612 9.43 12.37 -0.94
C LYS A 612 10.16 11.56 -2.02
N ASP A 613 10.68 10.39 -1.66
CA ASP A 613 11.40 9.49 -2.56
C ASP A 613 10.51 8.42 -3.24
N LEU A 614 9.20 8.43 -2.98
CA LEU A 614 8.25 7.71 -3.82
C LEU A 614 8.19 8.36 -5.19
N LYS A 615 8.05 7.57 -6.26
CA LYS A 615 8.01 8.07 -7.63
C LYS A 615 6.91 7.39 -8.43
N SER A 616 6.29 8.16 -9.31
CA SER A 616 5.50 7.69 -10.43
C SER A 616 6.39 7.36 -11.62
N VAL A 617 5.78 6.75 -12.65
CA VAL A 617 6.45 6.51 -13.93
C VAL A 617 6.89 7.79 -14.65
N PHE A 618 6.23 8.93 -14.39
CA PHE A 618 6.53 10.21 -15.04
C PHE A 618 7.82 10.85 -14.54
N GLU A 619 8.30 10.43 -13.37
CA GLU A 619 9.53 10.92 -12.72
C GLU A 619 10.75 10.03 -13.04
N LEU A 620 10.60 9.05 -13.93
CA LEU A 620 11.70 8.23 -14.44
C LEU A 620 12.37 8.90 -15.65
N GLU A 621 13.63 9.29 -15.48
CA GLU A 621 14.40 10.06 -16.47
C GLU A 621 14.42 9.43 -17.88
N HIS A 622 14.53 8.10 -17.97
CA HIS A 622 14.57 7.39 -19.26
C HIS A 622 13.23 7.43 -20.00
N PHE A 623 12.09 7.56 -19.31
CA PHE A 623 10.79 7.74 -19.95
C PHE A 623 10.53 9.21 -20.30
N SER A 624 10.87 10.15 -19.41
CA SER A 624 10.62 11.59 -19.62
C SER A 624 11.32 12.14 -20.87
N ASN A 625 12.50 11.62 -21.21
CA ASN A 625 13.32 12.12 -22.31
C ASN A 625 12.94 11.57 -23.70
N GLN A 626 12.30 10.40 -23.78
CA GLN A 626 12.12 9.68 -25.05
C GLN A 626 10.66 9.39 -25.41
N HIS A 627 9.75 9.34 -24.43
CA HIS A 627 8.39 8.78 -24.64
C HIS A 627 7.26 9.66 -24.10
N LEU A 628 7.56 10.88 -23.65
CA LEU A 628 6.59 11.78 -23.05
C LEU A 628 5.93 12.69 -24.09
N HIS A 629 4.61 12.55 -24.24
CA HIS A 629 3.77 13.36 -25.13
C HIS A 629 2.96 14.39 -24.34
N LEU A 630 3.18 15.68 -24.60
CA LEU A 630 2.38 16.74 -24.00
C LEU A 630 1.08 17.01 -24.78
N LEU A 631 -0.06 17.02 -24.09
CA LEU A 631 -1.28 17.63 -24.61
C LEU A 631 -1.22 19.14 -24.38
N ASP A 632 -1.01 19.90 -25.45
CA ASP A 632 -0.52 21.28 -25.37
C ASP A 632 -1.62 22.36 -25.30
N THR A 633 -2.90 21.97 -25.27
CA THR A 633 -4.02 22.92 -25.31
C THR A 633 -5.06 22.58 -24.24
N GLN A 634 -5.41 23.56 -23.39
CA GLN A 634 -6.45 23.43 -22.36
C GLN A 634 -7.79 24.05 -22.82
N TYR A 635 -8.90 23.40 -22.44
CA TYR A 635 -10.26 23.77 -22.84
C TYR A 635 -11.18 24.13 -21.66
N ARG A 636 -10.65 24.24 -20.44
CA ARG A 636 -11.45 24.39 -19.20
C ARG A 636 -11.38 25.79 -18.63
N MET A 637 -10.18 26.36 -18.56
CA MET A 637 -9.91 27.61 -17.85
C MET A 637 -10.00 28.79 -18.82
N PRO A 638 -10.49 29.96 -18.37
CA PRO A 638 -10.35 31.21 -19.11
C PRO A 638 -8.88 31.51 -19.44
N PRO A 639 -8.56 32.16 -20.58
CA PRO A 639 -7.18 32.44 -20.99
C PRO A 639 -6.34 33.11 -19.91
N GLN A 640 -6.86 34.14 -19.23
CA GLN A 640 -6.18 34.79 -18.10
C GLN A 640 -5.64 33.82 -17.03
N MET A 641 -6.41 32.78 -16.68
CA MET A 641 -5.99 31.76 -15.71
C MET A 641 -5.09 30.70 -16.36
N GLY A 642 -5.45 30.28 -17.58
CA GLY A 642 -4.70 29.26 -18.30
C GLY A 642 -3.27 29.69 -18.64
N ASP A 643 -3.10 30.94 -19.03
CA ASP A 643 -1.81 31.51 -19.44
C ASP A 643 -0.90 31.72 -18.22
N PHE A 644 -1.44 32.20 -17.09
CA PHE A 644 -0.73 32.23 -15.81
C PHE A 644 -0.23 30.83 -15.39
N ILE A 645 -1.11 29.82 -15.42
CA ILE A 645 -0.74 28.43 -15.08
C ILE A 645 0.28 27.88 -16.09
N SER A 646 0.15 28.23 -17.36
CA SER A 646 1.08 27.84 -18.41
C SER A 646 2.50 28.33 -18.12
N GLU A 647 2.65 29.62 -17.84
CA GLU A 647 3.93 30.23 -17.51
C GLU A 647 4.51 29.68 -16.21
N ALA A 648 3.71 29.65 -15.13
CA ALA A 648 4.17 29.28 -13.80
C ALA A 648 4.52 27.79 -13.64
N ILE A 649 3.80 26.89 -14.33
CA ILE A 649 3.89 25.44 -14.09
C ILE A 649 4.42 24.69 -15.32
N TYR A 650 4.05 25.10 -16.53
CA TYR A 650 4.33 24.39 -17.78
C TYR A 650 5.31 25.11 -18.70
N SER A 651 6.05 26.10 -18.20
CA SER A 651 7.09 26.83 -18.96
C SER A 651 6.55 27.46 -20.26
N GLY A 652 5.30 27.90 -20.26
CA GLY A 652 4.64 28.52 -21.42
C GLY A 652 4.19 27.55 -22.52
N LEU A 653 4.33 26.22 -22.31
CA LEU A 653 4.00 25.22 -23.32
C LEU A 653 2.50 24.88 -23.41
N LEU A 654 1.69 25.31 -22.43
CA LEU A 654 0.25 25.07 -22.40
C LEU A 654 -0.51 26.25 -23.02
N LYS A 655 -1.30 25.99 -24.05
CA LYS A 655 -2.10 26.99 -24.76
C LYS A 655 -3.53 27.02 -24.24
N SER A 656 -4.10 28.20 -24.10
CA SER A 656 -5.52 28.36 -23.85
C SER A 656 -6.34 28.21 -25.13
N ASN A 657 -7.54 27.60 -25.04
CA ASN A 657 -8.46 27.56 -26.16
C ASN A 657 -8.86 28.98 -26.58
N ALA A 658 -8.49 29.38 -27.81
CA ALA A 658 -8.80 30.70 -28.36
C ALA A 658 -10.31 31.02 -28.42
N HIS A 659 -11.16 29.99 -28.41
CA HIS A 659 -12.62 30.12 -28.47
C HIS A 659 -13.29 30.00 -27.09
N HIS A 660 -12.55 30.22 -26.00
CA HIS A 660 -13.12 30.17 -24.65
C HIS A 660 -14.18 31.28 -24.48
N PRO A 661 -15.37 31.00 -23.89
CA PRO A 661 -16.45 31.97 -23.81
C PRO A 661 -16.13 33.19 -22.92
N ILE A 662 -15.27 33.01 -21.93
CA ILE A 662 -14.73 34.10 -21.11
C ILE A 662 -13.47 34.62 -21.80
N THR A 663 -13.54 35.84 -22.33
CA THR A 663 -12.44 36.56 -22.98
C THR A 663 -11.64 37.40 -21.99
N GLU A 664 -10.54 38.00 -22.44
CA GLU A 664 -9.70 38.90 -21.63
C GLU A 664 -10.46 40.12 -21.07
N ALA A 665 -11.57 40.52 -21.70
CA ALA A 665 -12.39 41.64 -21.23
C ALA A 665 -13.16 41.35 -19.94
N THR A 666 -13.34 40.07 -19.57
CA THR A 666 -14.06 39.67 -18.35
C THR A 666 -13.07 39.21 -17.28
N ILE A 667 -13.03 39.86 -16.13
CA ILE A 667 -12.17 39.43 -15.01
C ILE A 667 -12.58 38.01 -14.56
N ALA A 668 -11.69 37.05 -14.81
CA ALA A 668 -11.95 35.63 -14.58
C ALA A 668 -11.61 35.16 -13.15
N CYS A 669 -10.69 35.85 -12.47
CA CYS A 669 -10.21 35.48 -11.15
C CYS A 669 -10.12 36.71 -10.25
N ARG A 670 -10.54 36.57 -8.98
CA ARG A 670 -10.40 37.59 -7.95
C ARG A 670 -9.83 36.94 -6.70
N LEU A 671 -8.80 37.54 -6.14
CA LEU A 671 -8.31 37.21 -4.81
C LEU A 671 -8.90 38.23 -3.84
N VAL A 672 -9.54 37.74 -2.79
CA VAL A 672 -10.18 38.57 -1.76
C VAL A 672 -9.46 38.29 -0.45
N ASP A 673 -8.77 39.30 0.06
CA ASP A 673 -8.12 39.24 1.36
C ASP A 673 -9.19 39.39 2.46
N ILE A 674 -9.36 38.35 3.28
CA ILE A 674 -10.33 38.32 4.37
C ILE A 674 -9.56 38.37 5.69
N PRO A 675 -9.70 39.44 6.49
CA PRO A 675 -9.02 39.52 7.77
C PRO A 675 -9.59 38.47 8.72
N GLY A 676 -8.73 37.64 9.31
CA GLY A 676 -9.12 36.59 10.25
C GLY A 676 -7.90 35.83 10.77
N THR A 677 -8.13 34.99 11.77
CA THR A 677 -7.12 34.07 12.32
C THR A 677 -7.62 32.65 12.20
N GLU A 678 -6.73 31.74 11.83
CA GLU A 678 -7.02 30.31 11.89
C GLU A 678 -7.10 29.82 13.33
N GLU A 679 -8.01 28.88 13.59
CA GLU A 679 -8.17 28.19 14.86
C GLU A 679 -8.04 26.68 14.63
N MET A 680 -7.36 25.98 15.53
CA MET A 680 -7.18 24.53 15.42
C MET A 680 -8.40 23.80 16.00
N GLU A 681 -9.00 22.91 15.22
CA GLU A 681 -10.12 22.06 15.63
C GLU A 681 -9.75 20.59 15.39
N GLY A 682 -9.48 19.87 16.47
CA GLY A 682 -8.92 18.51 16.40
C GLY A 682 -7.51 18.54 15.79
N ASN A 683 -7.35 17.88 14.63
CA ASN A 683 -6.10 17.84 13.86
C ASN A 683 -6.18 18.65 12.55
N SER A 684 -7.15 19.58 12.45
CA SER A 684 -7.35 20.43 11.27
C SER A 684 -7.58 21.88 11.68
N PHE A 685 -7.86 22.75 10.73
CA PHE A 685 -8.00 24.20 10.96
C PHE A 685 -9.35 24.72 10.46
N ILE A 686 -9.84 25.76 11.13
CA ILE A 686 -11.00 26.55 10.73
C ILE A 686 -10.63 28.03 10.67
N ASN A 687 -11.31 28.78 9.81
CA ASN A 687 -11.28 30.24 9.78
C ASN A 687 -12.72 30.74 9.62
N SER A 688 -13.26 31.29 10.70
CA SER A 688 -14.67 31.69 10.78
C SER A 688 -15.03 32.85 9.85
N ASN A 689 -14.10 33.80 9.67
CA ASN A 689 -14.31 34.95 8.80
C ASN A 689 -14.31 34.55 7.33
N GLU A 690 -13.41 33.66 6.92
CA GLU A 690 -13.40 33.09 5.57
C GLU A 690 -14.67 32.26 5.30
N ALA A 691 -15.10 31.43 6.27
CA ALA A 691 -16.31 30.64 6.14
C ALA A 691 -17.53 31.54 5.88
N LEU A 692 -17.71 32.58 6.69
CA LEU A 692 -18.80 33.54 6.53
C LEU A 692 -18.77 34.25 5.16
N ALA A 693 -17.58 34.64 4.68
CA ALA A 693 -17.42 35.28 3.38
C ALA A 693 -17.80 34.35 2.23
N VAL A 694 -17.36 33.08 2.29
CA VAL A 694 -17.66 32.07 1.28
C VAL A 694 -19.15 31.72 1.27
N VAL A 695 -19.79 31.59 2.43
CA VAL A 695 -21.25 31.32 2.54
C VAL A 695 -22.06 32.47 1.95
N LYS A 696 -21.69 33.73 2.21
CA LYS A 696 -22.35 34.89 1.58
C LYS A 696 -22.22 34.88 0.05
N LEU A 697 -21.06 34.49 -0.47
CA LEU A 697 -20.85 34.35 -1.91
C LEU A 697 -21.67 33.20 -2.50
N ALA A 698 -21.73 32.07 -1.80
CA ALA A 698 -22.53 30.91 -2.16
C ALA A 698 -24.03 31.27 -2.23
N ASP A 699 -24.56 31.95 -1.22
CA ASP A 699 -25.94 32.45 -1.19
C ASP A 699 -26.24 33.40 -2.36
N TYR A 700 -25.33 34.34 -2.65
CA TYR A 700 -25.46 35.22 -3.81
C TYR A 700 -25.53 34.43 -5.13
N LEU A 701 -24.61 33.48 -5.34
CA LEU A 701 -24.57 32.66 -6.55
C LEU A 701 -25.82 31.77 -6.67
N GLN A 702 -26.31 31.24 -5.54
CA GLN A 702 -27.53 30.44 -5.48
C GLN A 702 -28.77 31.25 -5.84
N LYS A 703 -28.93 32.46 -5.27
CA LYS A 703 -30.00 33.41 -5.62
C LYS A 703 -29.95 33.82 -7.08
N ALA A 704 -28.75 33.90 -7.66
CA ALA A 704 -28.55 34.17 -9.09
C ALA A 704 -28.75 32.93 -9.99
N GLY A 705 -29.12 31.77 -9.44
CA GLY A 705 -29.31 30.52 -10.18
C GLY A 705 -28.02 29.99 -10.81
N LYS A 706 -26.85 30.35 -10.28
CA LYS A 706 -25.54 29.92 -10.79
C LYS A 706 -25.08 28.66 -10.06
N LYS A 707 -24.47 27.74 -10.80
CA LYS A 707 -23.82 26.55 -10.22
C LYS A 707 -22.47 26.96 -9.64
N TYR A 708 -22.16 26.48 -8.44
CA TYR A 708 -20.88 26.73 -7.77
C TYR A 708 -20.40 25.48 -7.04
N ARG A 709 -19.12 25.49 -6.66
CA ARG A 709 -18.48 24.52 -5.78
C ARG A 709 -17.50 25.25 -4.89
N ILE A 710 -17.40 24.82 -3.64
CA ILE A 710 -16.44 25.33 -2.66
C ILE A 710 -15.37 24.25 -2.47
N VAL A 711 -14.11 24.67 -2.45
CA VAL A 711 -12.97 23.79 -2.18
C VAL A 711 -12.17 24.43 -1.05
N THR A 712 -11.84 23.64 -0.05
CA THR A 712 -11.00 24.03 1.09
C THR A 712 -10.00 22.90 1.38
N PRO A 713 -8.75 23.20 1.78
CA PRO A 713 -7.76 22.18 2.10
C PRO A 713 -8.01 21.49 3.46
N TYR A 714 -8.86 22.05 4.32
CA TYR A 714 -9.08 21.56 5.69
C TYR A 714 -10.48 20.95 5.85
N ASP A 715 -10.54 19.70 6.34
CA ASP A 715 -11.80 19.00 6.57
C ASP A 715 -12.66 19.67 7.67
N SER A 716 -12.04 20.20 8.75
CA SER A 716 -12.80 20.95 9.76
C SER A 716 -13.41 22.22 9.18
N GLN A 717 -12.69 22.95 8.32
CA GLN A 717 -13.24 24.10 7.60
C GLN A 717 -14.42 23.71 6.69
N ARG A 718 -14.33 22.56 6.00
CA ARG A 718 -15.45 22.06 5.18
C ARG A 718 -16.68 21.81 6.03
N ASN A 719 -16.53 21.06 7.12
CA ASN A 719 -17.62 20.74 8.03
C ASN A 719 -18.21 22.02 8.64
N TYR A 720 -17.35 22.98 9.00
CA TYR A 720 -17.77 24.27 9.55
C TYR A 720 -18.59 25.09 8.54
N ILE A 721 -18.21 25.09 7.27
CA ILE A 721 -18.98 25.74 6.19
C ILE A 721 -20.35 25.06 5.99
N GLU A 722 -20.44 23.73 6.12
CA GLU A 722 -21.69 22.98 5.94
C GLU A 722 -22.72 23.21 7.06
N ILE A 723 -22.30 23.75 8.21
CA ILE A 723 -23.18 24.07 9.34
C ILE A 723 -23.94 25.38 9.12
N PHE A 724 -23.42 26.31 8.30
CA PHE A 724 -24.10 27.56 7.94
C PHE A 724 -25.23 27.33 6.92
#